data_AF-U2SSI3-F1
#
_entry.id   AF-U2SSI3-F1
#
_cell.length_a   1.000
_cell.length_b   1.000
_cell.length_c   1.000
_cell.angle_alpha   90.00
_cell.angle_beta   90.00
_cell.angle_gamma   90.00
#
_symmetry.space_group_name_H-M   'P 1'
#
loop_
_entity.id
_entity.type
_entity.pdbx_description
1 polymer ?
#
loop_
_entity_poly.entity_id
_entity_poly.type
_entity_poly.pdbx_seq_one_letter_code
_entity_poly.pdbx_strand_id
1 'polypeptide(L)'
;MKTTFFKVLIGIFLLANLGMAEYIKTNNEVYYKYAEGKDFQFKVENVDLGTFKVLNDKYAKDVKNVYFSGNKSFEDVDAGTFEVLPADYSKDKNNVYSSENGWIQRVNGANPKTIKVLNQFYLKDDKNVFFNDKKILGADANSFIALDKENGYAKDKNSVYYFGQKVEGANAKTFEVISDGEYSKDDKNVYASGEIIKGADPKTFREFPETSYSRDKNNLYYYFGEDKFLGKIVENNFEFLNHSIVRNGNEIYFYGKKLKLKDSKKFKLIKNSHIMFTGSSIIVYGKDDENVYVVTPDDAPENTRIIENADKDTFEVMENNRYSKDKNNIYYLGNYGIVKLEGVDKASFVISEQFPFSYDRKNVYYAGKKVDGVTSAGLKVIRRPNEPINFVSDNKNLYRLVEIFDENNGELKSVKAVAVKNPKVDFKTFEIFDEWPNYFHDKNNVYYENKLYQIPLKKIEDADRKSFTLLNSEFSKDNKNVYYYGNKIKDLNSEEFEFEGNNFIKDLDIVYFLKNKDKAYALKTEIGKETYEIVPLNVDTESFKYFDTDTYTNGLTTAEANGYLQDKNGVYYFDMNKLNKFSSDNIFSKIEGADIHSFIQLMFGYAKDRNKVYFEGKELKGADVKSFKIIISNGKVLVKDKNKIYKEF
;
A
#
# COMPACT_ATOMS: atom_id res chain seq x y z
N MET A 1 20.29 53.42 28.04
CA MET A 1 19.71 53.25 29.38
C MET A 1 19.13 51.86 29.49
N LYS A 2 19.59 51.08 30.47
CA LYS A 2 18.97 49.84 30.91
C LYS A 2 17.55 50.12 31.39
N THR A 3 16.59 49.25 31.07
CA THR A 3 15.69 48.65 32.07
C THR A 3 14.89 47.51 31.47
N THR A 4 15.16 46.32 31.98
CA THR A 4 14.34 45.12 31.99
C THR A 4 12.97 45.39 32.64
N PHE A 5 11.90 44.85 32.06
CA PHE A 5 10.74 44.38 32.84
C PHE A 5 10.10 43.17 32.15
N PHE A 6 10.19 42.03 32.83
CA PHE A 6 9.50 40.78 32.56
C PHE A 6 8.09 40.87 33.14
N LYS A 7 7.05 40.37 32.45
CA LYS A 7 6.13 39.33 32.96
C LYS A 7 4.92 39.06 32.05
N VAL A 8 4.83 37.78 31.66
CA VAL A 8 3.62 36.93 31.55
C VAL A 8 2.64 37.22 30.41
N LEU A 9 2.73 36.39 29.38
CA LEU A 9 1.57 35.90 28.62
C LEU A 9 1.82 34.42 28.29
N ILE A 10 1.25 33.56 29.12
CA ILE A 10 0.94 32.16 28.78
C ILE A 10 -0.39 32.23 28.03
N GLY A 11 -0.45 31.70 26.81
CA GLY A 11 -1.72 31.47 26.13
C GLY A 11 -1.64 31.51 24.60
N ILE A 12 -1.62 30.31 24.01
CA ILE A 12 -2.04 30.00 22.64
C ILE A 12 -1.04 30.36 21.54
N PHE A 13 -0.07 29.47 21.32
CA PHE A 13 0.47 29.21 19.98
C PHE A 13 -0.34 28.07 19.35
N LEU A 14 -1.46 28.43 18.72
CA LEU A 14 -2.05 27.66 17.62
C LEU A 14 -1.42 28.23 16.35
N LEU A 15 -0.37 27.59 15.84
CA LEU A 15 0.24 27.92 14.56
C LEU A 15 0.54 26.62 13.81
N ALA A 16 -0.35 26.32 12.86
CA ALA A 16 -0.13 25.57 11.63
C ALA A 16 0.82 24.37 11.68
N ASN A 17 0.30 23.19 12.02
CA ASN A 17 0.91 21.91 11.62
C ASN A 17 0.72 21.72 10.11
N LEU A 18 1.63 22.28 9.32
CA LEU A 18 1.98 21.72 8.02
C LEU A 18 2.62 20.34 8.28
N GLY A 19 2.02 19.29 7.72
CA GLY A 19 2.32 17.90 8.02
C GLY A 19 3.79 17.53 7.86
N MET A 20 4.52 17.49 8.97
CA MET A 20 5.80 16.82 9.11
C MET A 20 5.60 15.61 10.04
N ALA A 21 6.31 14.52 9.77
CA ALA A 21 6.32 13.39 10.71
C ALA A 21 6.94 13.87 12.03
N GLU A 22 6.34 13.49 13.16
CA GLU A 22 6.83 13.96 14.46
C GLU A 22 6.59 12.96 15.59
N TYR A 23 7.49 13.00 16.59
CA TYR A 23 7.32 12.33 17.86
C TYR A 23 6.50 13.21 18.81
N ILE A 24 5.36 12.70 19.27
CA ILE A 24 4.42 13.39 20.15
C ILE A 24 4.49 12.76 21.55
N LYS A 25 4.79 13.56 22.57
CA LYS A 25 4.73 13.14 23.97
C LYS A 25 3.41 13.59 24.59
N THR A 26 2.56 12.64 25.00
CA THR A 26 1.26 12.92 25.62
C THR A 26 0.92 11.84 26.65
N ASN A 27 0.23 12.20 27.74
CA ASN A 27 -0.26 11.27 28.76
C ASN A 27 0.77 10.25 29.26
N ASN A 28 2.03 10.68 29.44
CA ASN A 28 3.12 9.79 29.86
C ASN A 28 3.41 8.65 28.87
N GLU A 29 3.18 8.89 27.58
CA GLU A 29 3.49 8.00 26.47
C GLU A 29 4.13 8.80 25.32
N VAL A 30 4.72 8.10 24.37
CA VAL A 30 5.29 8.67 23.14
C VAL A 30 4.64 8.01 21.95
N TYR A 31 4.24 8.81 20.98
CA TYR A 31 3.69 8.37 19.71
C TYR A 31 4.54 8.90 18.56
N TYR A 32 4.56 8.17 17.45
CA TYR A 32 5.10 8.65 16.19
C TYR A 32 3.96 8.84 15.20
N LYS A 33 3.89 10.03 14.59
CA LYS A 33 2.87 10.38 13.61
C LYS A 33 3.49 10.43 12.21
N TYR A 34 2.96 9.64 11.28
CA TYR A 34 3.40 9.63 9.88
C TYR A 34 2.54 10.58 9.03
N ALA A 35 3.17 11.38 8.18
CA ALA A 35 2.50 12.39 7.38
C ALA A 35 2.56 12.06 5.87
N GLU A 36 1.97 10.94 5.44
CA GLU A 36 1.62 10.74 4.03
C GLU A 36 0.12 10.44 3.92
N GLY A 37 -0.67 11.50 3.75
CA GLY A 37 -2.07 11.44 3.29
C GLY A 37 -3.10 10.81 4.24
N LYS A 38 -2.69 10.14 5.31
CA LYS A 38 -3.55 9.60 6.37
C LYS A 38 -2.92 9.89 7.73
N ASP A 39 -3.70 10.43 8.67
CA ASP A 39 -3.29 10.67 10.07
C ASP A 39 -3.12 9.34 10.84
N PHE A 40 -2.12 8.55 10.48
CA PHE A 40 -1.72 7.37 11.25
C PHE A 40 -0.72 7.77 12.32
N GLN A 41 -1.07 7.49 13.57
CA GLN A 41 -0.16 7.56 14.73
C GLN A 41 -0.06 6.18 15.37
N PHE A 42 1.12 5.80 15.84
CA PHE A 42 1.30 4.61 16.64
C PHE A 42 2.19 4.88 17.85
N LYS A 43 1.99 4.10 18.90
CA LYS A 43 2.74 4.23 20.14
C LYS A 43 4.16 3.71 19.95
N VAL A 44 5.14 4.47 20.44
CA VAL A 44 6.54 4.06 20.47
C VAL A 44 6.77 3.23 21.72
N GLU A 45 7.01 1.94 21.52
CA GLU A 45 7.12 0.99 22.63
C GLU A 45 8.48 1.03 23.34
N ASN A 46 8.47 0.63 24.61
CA ASN A 46 9.67 0.46 25.45
C ASN A 46 10.54 1.73 25.62
N VAL A 47 9.91 2.90 25.69
CA VAL A 47 10.59 4.20 25.86
C VAL A 47 10.87 4.49 27.33
N ASP A 48 12.13 4.82 27.65
CA ASP A 48 12.46 5.48 28.92
C ASP A 48 12.08 6.97 28.84
N LEU A 49 10.88 7.30 29.33
CA LEU A 49 10.30 8.65 29.25
C LEU A 49 11.08 9.74 29.98
N GLY A 50 11.92 9.35 30.95
CA GLY A 50 12.74 10.27 31.74
C GLY A 50 13.96 10.75 30.96
N THR A 51 14.43 9.94 30.01
CA THR A 51 15.63 10.22 29.21
C THR A 51 15.35 10.36 27.71
N PHE A 52 14.09 10.18 27.29
CA PHE A 52 13.65 10.32 25.91
C PHE A 52 13.87 11.73 25.36
N LYS A 53 14.49 11.80 24.18
CA LYS A 53 14.84 13.01 23.46
C LYS A 53 14.64 12.81 21.96
N VAL A 54 13.87 13.70 21.34
CA VAL A 54 13.73 13.80 19.89
C VAL A 54 15.00 14.44 19.31
N LEU A 55 15.57 13.85 18.27
CA LEU A 55 16.77 14.31 17.58
C LEU A 55 16.44 15.06 16.29
N ASN A 56 15.50 14.54 15.51
CA ASN A 56 14.84 15.20 14.38
C ASN A 56 13.45 14.58 14.14
N ASP A 57 12.84 14.87 13.00
CA ASP A 57 11.54 14.33 12.56
C ASP A 57 11.51 12.79 12.56
N LYS A 58 12.60 12.11 12.17
CA LYS A 58 12.65 10.65 12.11
C LYS A 58 13.34 9.99 13.31
N TYR A 59 14.30 10.63 13.94
CA TYR A 59 15.12 10.06 15.02
C TYR A 59 14.73 10.57 16.40
N ALA A 60 14.67 9.64 17.35
CA ALA A 60 14.66 9.93 18.78
C ALA A 60 15.57 8.95 19.52
N LYS A 61 15.89 9.23 20.79
CA LYS A 61 16.65 8.32 21.64
C LYS A 61 16.27 8.44 23.09
N ASP A 62 16.55 7.41 23.87
CA ASP A 62 16.58 7.47 25.32
C ASP A 62 17.98 7.05 25.83
N VAL A 63 18.14 6.80 27.13
CA VAL A 63 19.43 6.42 27.71
C VAL A 63 20.00 5.10 27.18
N LYS A 64 19.16 4.20 26.64
CA LYS A 64 19.55 2.86 26.17
C LYS A 64 19.29 2.63 24.68
N ASN A 65 18.31 3.30 24.11
CA ASN A 65 17.74 2.96 22.81
C ASN A 65 17.78 4.16 21.86
N VAL A 66 17.81 3.86 20.56
CA VAL A 66 17.56 4.81 19.49
C VAL A 66 16.33 4.35 18.72
N TYR A 67 15.52 5.32 18.31
CA TYR A 67 14.28 5.14 17.56
C TYR A 67 14.40 5.85 16.22
N PHE A 68 13.98 5.20 15.15
CA PHE A 68 13.89 5.77 13.81
C PHE A 68 12.48 5.53 13.26
N SER A 69 11.81 6.58 12.80
CA SER A 69 10.42 6.58 12.37
C SER A 69 9.46 5.84 13.32
N GLY A 70 9.60 6.07 14.63
CA GLY A 70 8.80 5.43 15.68
C GLY A 70 9.26 4.02 16.08
N ASN A 71 10.21 3.44 15.36
CA ASN A 71 10.68 2.08 15.57
C ASN A 71 11.98 2.05 16.38
N LYS A 72 12.04 1.22 17.43
CA LYS A 72 13.28 0.97 18.16
C LYS A 72 14.28 0.22 17.27
N SER A 73 15.52 0.69 17.22
CA SER A 73 16.61 0.01 16.49
C SER A 73 16.86 -1.40 17.04
N PHE A 74 17.10 -2.35 16.14
CA PHE A 74 17.54 -3.71 16.47
C PHE A 74 19.05 -3.83 16.67
N GLU A 75 19.80 -2.81 16.27
CA GLU A 75 21.25 -2.77 16.42
C GLU A 75 21.63 -2.49 17.88
N ASP A 76 22.77 -3.04 18.29
CA ASP A 76 23.41 -2.62 19.54
C ASP A 76 24.04 -1.24 19.31
N VAL A 77 23.26 -0.19 19.64
CA VAL A 77 23.60 1.21 19.44
C VAL A 77 24.07 1.83 20.74
N ASP A 78 25.19 2.54 20.71
CA ASP A 78 25.62 3.40 21.81
C ASP A 78 24.81 4.71 21.80
N ALA A 79 23.64 4.69 22.44
CA ALA A 79 22.73 5.84 22.52
C ALA A 79 23.39 7.09 23.13
N GLY A 80 24.39 6.91 24.00
CA GLY A 80 25.13 8.01 24.63
C GLY A 80 25.95 8.82 23.63
N THR A 81 26.55 8.16 22.65
CA THR A 81 27.40 8.78 21.61
C THR A 81 26.71 8.90 20.25
N PHE A 82 25.43 8.55 20.15
CA PHE A 82 24.66 8.58 18.92
C PHE A 82 24.48 10.00 18.35
N GLU A 83 24.77 10.12 17.06
CA GLU A 83 24.75 11.34 16.24
C GLU A 83 24.00 11.07 14.93
N VAL A 84 23.06 11.95 14.59
CA VAL A 84 22.36 11.94 13.29
C VAL A 84 23.20 12.71 12.29
N LEU A 85 23.42 12.11 11.12
CA LEU A 85 24.15 12.69 9.99
C LEU A 85 23.15 13.16 8.92
N PRO A 86 23.58 13.93 7.90
CA PRO A 86 22.72 14.30 6.78
C PRO A 86 22.14 13.09 6.05
N ALA A 87 20.99 13.30 5.39
CA ALA A 87 20.30 12.29 4.58
C ALA A 87 20.03 10.96 5.31
N ASP A 88 19.52 11.08 6.54
CA ASP A 88 19.09 9.97 7.40
C ASP A 88 20.15 8.93 7.80
N TYR A 89 21.41 9.14 7.44
CA TYR A 89 22.52 8.40 8.02
C TYR A 89 22.69 8.74 9.50
N SER A 90 23.34 7.86 10.26
CA SER A 90 23.67 8.12 11.65
C SER A 90 24.93 7.37 12.06
N LYS A 91 25.48 7.68 13.23
CA LYS A 91 26.64 6.98 13.78
C LYS A 91 26.64 7.01 15.29
N ASP A 92 27.41 6.13 15.89
CA ASP A 92 27.86 6.24 17.26
C ASP A 92 29.39 6.14 17.32
N LYS A 93 29.98 6.02 18.51
CA LYS A 93 31.44 5.91 18.65
C LYS A 93 32.05 4.65 18.00
N ASN A 94 31.24 3.61 17.77
CA ASN A 94 31.65 2.28 17.32
C ASN A 94 31.23 1.98 15.87
N ASN A 95 30.09 2.50 15.41
CA ASN A 95 29.44 2.10 14.18
C ASN A 95 28.86 3.28 13.39
N VAL A 96 28.62 3.05 12.10
CA VAL A 96 27.86 3.91 11.20
C VAL A 96 26.60 3.16 10.79
N TYR A 97 25.51 3.88 10.58
CA TYR A 97 24.20 3.34 10.24
C TYR A 97 23.58 4.04 9.04
N SER A 98 22.88 3.27 8.21
CA SER A 98 22.02 3.73 7.12
C SER A 98 20.57 3.43 7.47
N SER A 99 19.63 4.27 7.04
CA SER A 99 18.20 3.98 7.19
C SER A 99 17.67 3.12 6.03
N GLU A 100 16.78 2.18 6.33
CA GLU A 100 16.01 1.42 5.34
C GLU A 100 14.63 1.03 5.90
N ASN A 101 13.56 1.28 5.14
CA ASN A 101 12.18 0.86 5.47
C ASN A 101 11.70 1.21 6.90
N GLY A 102 12.05 2.39 7.41
CA GLY A 102 11.65 2.81 8.76
C GLY A 102 12.52 2.24 9.89
N TRP A 103 13.68 1.67 9.59
CA TRP A 103 14.69 1.20 10.55
C TRP A 103 16.08 1.77 10.25
N ILE A 104 17.03 1.54 11.15
CA ILE A 104 18.46 1.73 10.88
C ILE A 104 19.19 0.39 10.89
N GLN A 105 20.17 0.27 10.01
CA GLN A 105 21.04 -0.90 9.87
C GLN A 105 22.51 -0.50 9.80
N ARG A 106 23.39 -1.36 10.31
CA ARG A 106 24.83 -1.09 10.38
C ARG A 106 25.48 -1.12 9.00
N VAL A 107 26.27 -0.08 8.70
CA VAL A 107 27.17 -0.03 7.53
C VAL A 107 28.45 -0.79 7.86
N ASN A 108 28.50 -2.06 7.49
CA ASN A 108 29.59 -2.96 7.90
C ASN A 108 30.94 -2.52 7.35
N GLY A 109 31.91 -2.33 8.25
CA GLY A 109 33.29 -1.96 7.92
C GLY A 109 33.54 -0.45 7.73
N ALA A 110 32.52 0.39 7.92
CA ALA A 110 32.67 1.85 7.92
C ALA A 110 33.36 2.34 9.20
N ASN A 111 34.28 3.30 9.05
CA ASN A 111 34.95 3.92 10.19
C ASN A 111 34.19 5.17 10.68
N PRO A 112 33.52 5.13 11.85
CA PRO A 112 32.71 6.26 12.34
C PRO A 112 33.51 7.53 12.62
N LYS A 113 34.83 7.44 12.81
CA LYS A 113 35.69 8.59 13.09
C LYS A 113 36.00 9.43 11.85
N THR A 114 36.01 8.79 10.67
CA THR A 114 36.41 9.43 9.41
C THR A 114 35.27 9.49 8.40
N ILE A 115 34.08 8.95 8.74
CA ILE A 115 32.92 8.92 7.86
C ILE A 115 32.45 10.31 7.44
N LYS A 116 32.09 10.44 6.17
CA LYS A 116 31.52 11.63 5.55
C LYS A 116 30.36 11.21 4.64
N VAL A 117 29.19 11.80 4.86
CA VAL A 117 28.03 11.68 3.96
C VAL A 117 28.27 12.57 2.75
N LEU A 118 28.07 12.04 1.54
CA LEU A 118 28.23 12.77 0.28
C LEU A 118 26.87 13.23 -0.26
N ASN A 119 25.87 12.35 -0.24
CA ASN A 119 24.47 12.64 -0.58
C ASN A 119 23.56 11.57 0.06
N GLN A 120 22.31 11.46 -0.37
CA GLN A 120 21.34 10.48 0.16
C GLN A 120 21.63 9.02 -0.19
N PHE A 121 22.62 8.75 -1.04
CA PHE A 121 22.97 7.42 -1.49
C PHE A 121 24.37 6.99 -1.06
N TYR A 122 25.30 7.95 -0.95
CA TYR A 122 26.73 7.67 -0.80
C TYR A 122 27.32 8.30 0.46
N LEU A 123 28.19 7.52 1.09
CA LEU A 123 29.06 7.96 2.17
C LEU A 123 30.44 7.31 2.01
N LYS A 124 31.47 7.96 2.56
CA LYS A 124 32.84 7.45 2.51
C LYS A 124 33.59 7.70 3.80
N ASP A 125 34.50 6.78 4.13
CA ASP A 125 35.51 6.99 5.15
C ASP A 125 36.88 7.25 4.49
N ASP A 126 37.97 7.18 5.24
CA ASP A 126 39.33 7.40 4.73
C ASP A 126 39.83 6.32 3.75
N LYS A 127 39.14 5.17 3.67
CA LYS A 127 39.57 3.98 2.90
C LYS A 127 38.49 3.41 1.99
N ASN A 128 37.23 3.58 2.33
CA ASN A 128 36.10 2.88 1.76
C ASN A 128 35.01 3.85 1.32
N VAL A 129 34.27 3.43 0.30
CA VAL A 129 33.05 4.10 -0.17
C VAL A 129 31.89 3.12 -0.05
N PHE A 130 30.73 3.64 0.32
CA PHE A 130 29.52 2.87 0.54
C PHE A 130 28.35 3.49 -0.24
N PHE A 131 27.50 2.63 -0.78
CA PHE A 131 26.16 2.95 -1.26
C PHE A 131 25.16 2.43 -0.23
N ASN A 132 24.46 3.33 0.48
CA ASN A 132 23.67 3.01 1.67
C ASN A 132 24.49 2.19 2.69
N ASP A 133 24.14 0.94 2.93
CA ASP A 133 24.85 0.03 3.83
C ASP A 133 25.98 -0.77 3.16
N LYS A 134 26.05 -0.75 1.83
CA LYS A 134 26.90 -1.65 1.04
C LYS A 134 28.21 -1.01 0.61
N LYS A 135 29.33 -1.67 0.92
CA LYS A 135 30.65 -1.25 0.44
C LYS A 135 30.78 -1.41 -1.07
N ILE A 136 31.25 -0.36 -1.75
CA ILE A 136 31.58 -0.40 -3.18
C ILE A 136 33.02 -0.91 -3.34
N LEU A 137 33.17 -2.10 -3.92
CA LEU A 137 34.48 -2.73 -4.08
C LEU A 137 35.30 -2.03 -5.17
N GLY A 138 36.57 -1.75 -4.89
CA GLY A 138 37.51 -1.15 -5.83
C GLY A 138 37.40 0.38 -6.01
N ALA A 139 36.45 1.03 -5.34
CA ALA A 139 36.30 2.49 -5.38
C ALA A 139 37.46 3.20 -4.67
N ASP A 140 37.98 4.26 -5.28
CA ASP A 140 39.05 5.10 -4.70
C ASP A 140 38.44 6.18 -3.81
N ALA A 141 38.39 5.94 -2.49
CA ALA A 141 37.76 6.85 -1.52
C ALA A 141 38.31 8.29 -1.56
N ASN A 142 39.60 8.47 -1.89
CA ASN A 142 40.24 9.78 -1.92
C ASN A 142 39.68 10.67 -3.05
N SER A 143 39.51 10.11 -4.25
CA SER A 143 38.99 10.83 -5.42
C SER A 143 37.48 10.69 -5.62
N PHE A 144 36.80 9.87 -4.82
CA PHE A 144 35.36 9.65 -4.95
C PHE A 144 34.55 10.92 -4.65
N ILE A 145 33.66 11.25 -5.58
CA ILE A 145 32.69 12.34 -5.54
C ILE A 145 31.32 11.85 -5.98
N ALA A 146 30.26 12.30 -5.30
CA ALA A 146 28.89 12.18 -5.81
C ALA A 146 28.67 13.31 -6.83
N LEU A 147 28.11 12.98 -8.00
CA LEU A 147 27.93 13.92 -9.11
C LEU A 147 26.62 14.69 -9.01
N ASP A 148 25.64 14.14 -8.33
CA ASP A 148 24.33 14.74 -8.12
C ASP A 148 23.78 14.42 -6.71
N LYS A 149 22.63 15.01 -6.38
CA LYS A 149 21.93 14.75 -5.12
C LYS A 149 20.85 13.68 -5.25
N GLU A 150 20.24 13.51 -6.42
CA GLU A 150 18.94 12.83 -6.59
C GLU A 150 18.96 11.61 -7.52
N ASN A 151 19.92 11.54 -8.45
CA ASN A 151 19.98 10.58 -9.56
C ASN A 151 21.02 9.48 -9.37
N GLY A 152 21.82 9.55 -8.29
CA GLY A 152 22.64 8.43 -7.87
C GLY A 152 23.93 8.23 -8.67
N TYR A 153 24.34 9.19 -9.51
CA TYR A 153 25.64 9.15 -10.17
C TYR A 153 26.77 9.59 -9.24
N ALA A 154 27.89 8.88 -9.34
CA ALA A 154 29.13 9.19 -8.65
C ALA A 154 30.33 8.79 -9.51
N LYS A 155 31.52 9.31 -9.19
CA LYS A 155 32.76 8.87 -9.84
C LYS A 155 33.96 8.98 -8.92
N ASP A 156 34.97 8.20 -9.24
CA ASP A 156 36.33 8.39 -8.75
C ASP A 156 37.29 8.63 -9.92
N LYS A 157 38.60 8.65 -9.66
CA LYS A 157 39.61 8.89 -10.71
C LYS A 157 39.66 7.79 -11.79
N ASN A 158 39.10 6.60 -11.53
CA ASN A 158 39.19 5.41 -12.37
C ASN A 158 37.84 5.00 -12.97
N SER A 159 36.74 5.17 -12.24
CA SER A 159 35.42 4.58 -12.56
C SER A 159 34.27 5.54 -12.31
N VAL A 160 33.16 5.29 -13.00
CA VAL A 160 31.85 5.94 -12.78
C VAL A 160 30.89 4.93 -12.18
N TYR A 161 29.98 5.40 -11.34
CA TYR A 161 29.02 4.60 -10.61
C TYR A 161 27.60 5.18 -10.75
N TYR A 162 26.61 4.29 -10.79
CA TYR A 162 25.18 4.60 -10.79
C TYR A 162 24.49 3.70 -9.74
N PHE A 163 23.86 4.30 -8.72
CA PHE A 163 23.31 3.60 -7.54
C PHE A 163 24.23 2.48 -6.97
N GLY A 164 25.52 2.81 -6.78
CA GLY A 164 26.54 1.91 -6.25
C GLY A 164 27.11 0.91 -7.24
N GLN A 165 26.54 0.77 -8.43
CA GLN A 165 27.01 -0.13 -9.47
C GLN A 165 27.99 0.57 -10.41
N LYS A 166 29.04 -0.12 -10.84
CA LYS A 166 30.02 0.44 -11.77
C LYS A 166 29.41 0.53 -13.18
N VAL A 167 29.49 1.72 -13.79
CA VAL A 167 29.08 1.95 -15.18
C VAL A 167 30.19 1.44 -16.10
N GLU A 168 29.96 0.30 -16.74
CA GLU A 168 30.99 -0.34 -17.56
C GLU A 168 31.31 0.46 -18.83
N GLY A 169 32.60 0.59 -19.13
CA GLY A 169 33.10 1.32 -20.30
C GLY A 169 33.11 2.85 -20.19
N ALA A 170 32.60 3.44 -19.11
CA ALA A 170 32.59 4.89 -18.90
C ALA A 170 33.96 5.48 -18.59
N ASN A 171 34.27 6.60 -19.23
CA ASN A 171 35.48 7.37 -18.98
C ASN A 171 35.26 8.42 -17.88
N ALA A 172 35.66 8.10 -16.65
CA ALA A 172 35.47 8.97 -15.49
C ALA A 172 36.05 10.40 -15.65
N LYS A 173 37.08 10.59 -16.47
CA LYS A 173 37.71 11.91 -16.69
C LYS A 173 36.82 12.85 -17.49
N THR A 174 36.08 12.33 -18.46
CA THR A 174 35.24 13.09 -19.39
C THR A 174 33.75 12.94 -19.07
N PHE A 175 33.38 12.08 -18.11
CA PHE A 175 32.00 11.81 -17.75
C PHE A 175 31.29 13.03 -17.17
N GLU A 176 30.11 13.32 -17.71
CA GLU A 176 29.18 14.36 -17.30
C GLU A 176 27.74 13.84 -17.28
N VAL A 177 26.96 14.33 -16.31
CA VAL A 177 25.52 14.05 -16.20
C VAL A 177 24.78 15.12 -17.01
N ILE A 178 23.80 14.69 -17.80
CA ILE A 178 22.98 15.56 -18.64
C ILE A 178 21.67 15.85 -17.89
N SER A 179 21.36 17.14 -17.74
CA SER A 179 20.08 17.64 -17.22
C SER A 179 19.70 17.07 -15.85
N ASP A 180 18.42 16.71 -15.66
CA ASP A 180 17.81 16.16 -14.46
C ASP A 180 18.32 14.76 -14.10
N GLY A 181 19.32 14.23 -14.82
CA GLY A 181 20.13 13.07 -14.43
C GLY A 181 19.66 11.72 -14.91
N GLU A 182 18.67 11.65 -15.79
CA GLU A 182 18.31 10.41 -16.49
C GLU A 182 19.39 10.01 -17.52
N TYR A 183 20.01 11.02 -18.16
CA TYR A 183 21.03 10.84 -19.18
C TYR A 183 22.41 11.29 -18.70
N SER A 184 23.46 10.68 -19.24
CA SER A 184 24.85 11.09 -19.03
C SER A 184 25.70 10.77 -20.25
N LYS A 185 26.90 11.31 -20.34
CA LYS A 185 27.81 11.02 -21.45
C LYS A 185 29.27 11.16 -21.06
N ASP A 186 30.13 10.57 -21.88
CA ASP A 186 31.56 10.80 -21.89
C ASP A 186 32.04 11.15 -23.31
N ASP A 187 33.36 11.06 -23.58
CA ASP A 187 33.93 11.38 -24.89
C ASP A 187 33.56 10.37 -26.00
N LYS A 188 33.00 9.20 -25.65
CA LYS A 188 32.75 8.08 -26.57
C LYS A 188 31.28 7.64 -26.61
N ASN A 189 30.58 7.69 -25.48
CA ASN A 189 29.28 7.09 -25.30
C ASN A 189 28.29 8.06 -24.63
N VAL A 190 27.02 7.78 -24.85
CA VAL A 190 25.89 8.33 -24.09
C VAL A 190 25.28 7.20 -23.28
N TYR A 191 24.80 7.53 -22.09
CA TYR A 191 24.24 6.60 -21.14
C TYR A 191 22.84 7.05 -20.70
N ALA A 192 21.96 6.09 -20.43
CA ALA A 192 20.68 6.30 -19.73
C ALA A 192 20.63 5.37 -18.52
N SER A 193 20.48 5.91 -17.32
CA SER A 193 20.53 5.13 -16.05
C SER A 193 21.71 4.15 -15.94
N GLY A 194 22.88 4.57 -16.42
CA GLY A 194 24.11 3.77 -16.39
C GLY A 194 24.30 2.79 -17.55
N GLU A 195 23.33 2.65 -18.45
CA GLU A 195 23.40 1.76 -19.62
C GLU A 195 23.77 2.53 -20.89
N ILE A 196 24.54 1.92 -21.80
CA ILE A 196 24.99 2.59 -23.05
C ILE A 196 23.85 2.68 -24.07
N ILE A 197 23.54 3.90 -24.52
CA ILE A 197 22.66 4.16 -25.67
C ILE A 197 23.43 3.87 -26.97
N LYS A 198 23.23 2.66 -27.52
CA LYS A 198 23.98 2.20 -28.69
C LYS A 198 23.83 3.13 -29.89
N GLY A 199 24.96 3.61 -30.40
CA GLY A 199 25.05 4.40 -31.62
C GLY A 199 24.72 5.89 -31.47
N ALA A 200 24.44 6.37 -30.24
CA ALA A 200 24.27 7.78 -29.97
C ALA A 200 25.59 8.54 -30.10
N ASP A 201 25.56 9.70 -30.75
CA ASP A 201 26.72 10.60 -30.84
C ASP A 201 26.82 11.52 -29.60
N PRO A 202 27.77 11.31 -28.67
CA PRO A 202 27.86 12.11 -27.45
C PRO A 202 28.11 13.60 -27.71
N LYS A 203 28.72 13.97 -28.84
CA LYS A 203 29.02 15.37 -29.14
C LYS A 203 27.76 16.16 -29.45
N THR A 204 26.75 15.52 -30.03
CA THR A 204 25.53 16.18 -30.50
C THR A 204 24.28 15.74 -29.73
N PHE A 205 24.42 14.78 -28.81
CA PHE A 205 23.33 14.30 -27.98
C PHE A 205 22.76 15.37 -27.06
N ARG A 206 21.43 15.46 -27.04
CA ARG A 206 20.63 16.29 -26.15
C ARG A 206 19.27 15.65 -25.93
N GLU A 207 18.70 15.88 -24.76
CA GLU A 207 17.32 15.54 -24.46
C GLU A 207 16.32 16.55 -25.04
N PHE A 208 15.05 16.16 -25.02
CA PHE A 208 13.93 17.07 -25.13
C PHE A 208 13.31 17.27 -23.74
N PRO A 209 13.46 18.46 -23.12
CA PRO A 209 12.94 18.72 -21.78
C PRO A 209 11.46 18.37 -21.65
N GLU A 210 11.06 17.89 -20.46
CA GLU A 210 9.69 17.46 -20.12
C GLU A 210 9.19 16.25 -20.93
N THR A 211 10.07 15.53 -21.61
CA THR A 211 9.74 14.31 -22.35
C THR A 211 10.78 13.22 -22.12
N SER A 212 10.40 11.98 -22.39
CA SER A 212 11.30 10.82 -22.42
C SER A 212 12.00 10.63 -23.77
N TYR A 213 11.96 11.62 -24.65
CA TYR A 213 12.61 11.59 -25.96
C TYR A 213 13.95 12.31 -25.92
N SER A 214 14.90 11.82 -26.70
CA SER A 214 16.22 12.45 -26.87
C SER A 214 16.68 12.30 -28.31
N ARG A 215 17.71 13.08 -28.68
CA ARG A 215 18.27 13.03 -30.04
C ARG A 215 19.75 13.28 -30.06
N ASP A 216 20.39 12.79 -31.11
CA ASP A 216 21.65 13.35 -31.58
C ASP A 216 21.43 14.14 -32.89
N LYS A 217 22.50 14.45 -33.62
CA LYS A 217 22.42 15.14 -34.91
C LYS A 217 21.51 14.44 -35.92
N ASN A 218 21.52 13.11 -35.97
CA ASN A 218 20.89 12.32 -37.02
C ASN A 218 19.76 11.42 -36.51
N ASN A 219 19.69 11.13 -35.23
CA ASN A 219 18.93 10.01 -34.68
C ASN A 219 17.98 10.46 -33.57
N LEU A 220 16.82 9.81 -33.51
CA LEU A 220 15.82 9.96 -32.47
C LEU A 220 15.85 8.76 -31.53
N TYR A 221 15.76 9.01 -30.24
CA TYR A 221 15.76 8.02 -29.18
C TYR A 221 14.58 8.23 -28.23
N TYR A 222 14.22 7.18 -27.51
CA TYR A 222 13.27 7.20 -26.42
C TYR A 222 13.76 6.30 -25.29
N TYR A 223 13.65 6.76 -24.04
CA TYR A 223 14.05 6.01 -22.86
C TYR A 223 12.92 5.95 -21.83
N PHE A 224 12.54 4.73 -21.43
CA PHE A 224 11.66 4.51 -20.28
C PHE A 224 11.98 3.14 -19.69
N GLY A 225 13.08 3.06 -18.94
CA GLY A 225 13.68 1.81 -18.46
C GLY A 225 14.48 1.03 -19.53
N GLU A 226 14.16 1.21 -20.81
CA GLU A 226 14.90 0.65 -21.95
C GLU A 226 15.12 1.69 -23.05
N ASP A 227 16.33 1.71 -23.62
CA ASP A 227 16.69 2.56 -24.75
C ASP A 227 16.12 2.04 -26.07
N LYS A 228 15.44 2.92 -26.80
CA LYS A 228 14.90 2.62 -28.14
C LYS A 228 15.44 3.62 -29.15
N PHE A 229 16.22 3.12 -30.10
CA PHE A 229 16.52 3.83 -31.33
C PHE A 229 15.26 3.86 -32.21
N LEU A 230 14.72 5.05 -32.45
CA LEU A 230 13.47 5.23 -33.20
C LEU A 230 13.68 5.48 -34.69
N GLY A 231 14.93 5.70 -35.11
CA GLY A 231 15.27 5.96 -36.51
C GLY A 231 15.98 7.29 -36.71
N LYS A 232 16.25 7.62 -37.98
CA LYS A 232 16.84 8.90 -38.36
C LYS A 232 15.80 10.02 -38.28
N ILE A 233 16.24 11.21 -37.89
CA ILE A 233 15.39 12.41 -37.83
C ILE A 233 15.15 12.94 -39.24
N VAL A 234 13.89 13.18 -39.57
CA VAL A 234 13.44 13.80 -40.80
C VAL A 234 13.00 15.23 -40.50
N GLU A 235 13.96 16.17 -40.51
CA GLU A 235 13.77 17.55 -40.04
C GLU A 235 12.55 18.27 -40.65
N ASN A 236 12.29 18.08 -41.94
CA ASN A 236 11.19 18.75 -42.63
C ASN A 236 9.78 18.30 -42.16
N ASN A 237 9.68 17.24 -41.34
CA ASN A 237 8.43 16.77 -40.75
C ASN A 237 8.65 16.15 -39.37
N PHE A 238 9.50 16.79 -38.57
CA PHE A 238 9.75 16.43 -37.18
C PHE A 238 9.04 17.43 -36.25
N GLU A 239 8.06 16.95 -35.47
CA GLU A 239 7.36 17.79 -34.50
C GLU A 239 6.82 16.98 -33.32
N PHE A 240 6.75 17.60 -32.15
CA PHE A 240 6.00 17.04 -31.03
C PHE A 240 4.53 17.43 -31.19
N LEU A 241 3.65 16.42 -31.25
CA LEU A 241 2.21 16.62 -31.16
C LEU A 241 1.79 16.87 -29.70
N ASN A 242 2.58 16.37 -28.74
CA ASN A 242 2.58 16.67 -27.30
C ASN A 242 3.80 16.01 -26.62
N HIS A 243 3.92 16.08 -25.30
CA HIS A 243 5.05 15.52 -24.52
C HIS A 243 5.26 13.99 -24.67
N SER A 244 4.23 13.23 -25.06
CA SER A 244 4.30 11.77 -25.24
C SER A 244 4.25 11.32 -26.69
N ILE A 245 3.95 12.22 -27.64
CA ILE A 245 3.73 11.89 -29.05
C ILE A 245 4.60 12.76 -29.96
N VAL A 246 5.42 12.10 -30.77
CA VAL A 246 6.29 12.75 -31.75
C VAL A 246 6.00 12.25 -33.16
N ARG A 247 5.93 13.17 -34.12
CA ARG A 247 5.99 12.88 -35.54
C ARG A 247 7.44 12.97 -36.00
N ASN A 248 7.90 11.95 -36.72
CA ASN A 248 9.21 11.93 -37.38
C ASN A 248 9.03 11.42 -38.81
N GLY A 249 8.97 12.33 -39.79
CA GLY A 249 8.71 11.94 -41.17
C GLY A 249 7.28 11.43 -41.35
N ASN A 250 7.10 10.24 -41.90
CA ASN A 250 5.78 9.61 -42.07
C ASN A 250 5.44 8.66 -40.93
N GLU A 251 6.08 8.82 -39.78
CA GLU A 251 5.93 7.94 -38.64
C GLU A 251 5.53 8.77 -37.42
N ILE A 252 4.66 8.20 -36.60
CA ILE A 252 4.19 8.81 -35.35
C ILE A 252 4.47 7.81 -34.25
N TYR A 253 5.09 8.29 -33.18
CA TYR A 253 5.46 7.48 -32.03
C TYR A 253 4.75 7.98 -30.79
N PHE A 254 4.20 7.07 -29.99
CA PHE A 254 3.63 7.31 -28.67
C PHE A 254 4.43 6.51 -27.65
N TYR A 255 5.04 7.16 -26.65
CA TYR A 255 5.95 6.51 -25.69
C TYR A 255 7.02 5.63 -26.36
N GLY A 256 7.63 6.16 -27.41
CA GLY A 256 8.66 5.49 -28.20
C GLY A 256 8.17 4.31 -29.06
N LYS A 257 6.87 4.04 -29.11
CA LYS A 257 6.30 2.96 -29.92
C LYS A 257 5.59 3.54 -31.15
N LYS A 258 5.86 2.97 -32.32
CA LYS A 258 5.29 3.44 -33.60
C LYS A 258 3.81 3.09 -33.70
N LEU A 259 2.97 4.09 -33.96
CA LEU A 259 1.52 3.93 -34.15
C LEU A 259 1.20 3.30 -35.53
N LYS A 260 0.18 2.45 -35.56
CA LYS A 260 -0.31 1.81 -36.79
C LYS A 260 -1.50 2.57 -37.37
N LEU A 261 -1.19 3.63 -38.11
CA LEU A 261 -2.18 4.52 -38.74
C LEU A 261 -2.37 4.17 -40.23
N LYS A 262 -3.55 4.46 -40.80
CA LYS A 262 -3.79 4.30 -42.25
C LYS A 262 -3.09 5.40 -43.03
N ASP A 263 -3.25 6.66 -42.61
CA ASP A 263 -2.48 7.79 -43.14
C ASP A 263 -1.82 8.60 -42.01
N SER A 264 -0.56 8.29 -41.72
CA SER A 264 0.25 8.99 -40.72
C SER A 264 0.62 10.42 -41.11
N LYS A 265 0.64 10.76 -42.41
CA LYS A 265 0.98 12.13 -42.86
C LYS A 265 -0.16 13.10 -42.58
N LYS A 266 -1.39 12.61 -42.64
CA LYS A 266 -2.61 13.39 -42.43
C LYS A 266 -3.11 13.35 -40.99
N PHE A 267 -2.51 12.51 -40.15
CA PHE A 267 -2.90 12.39 -38.75
C PHE A 267 -2.80 13.71 -38.00
N LYS A 268 -3.91 14.08 -37.35
CA LYS A 268 -4.05 15.23 -36.48
C LYS A 268 -4.54 14.78 -35.11
N LEU A 269 -3.97 15.36 -34.07
CA LEU A 269 -4.44 15.16 -32.70
C LEU A 269 -5.81 15.85 -32.52
N ILE A 270 -6.79 15.13 -31.96
CA ILE A 270 -8.08 15.69 -31.55
C ILE A 270 -7.99 16.09 -30.07
N LYS A 271 -7.57 15.15 -29.22
CA LYS A 271 -7.41 15.35 -27.79
C LYS A 271 -6.34 14.40 -27.26
N ASN A 272 -5.51 14.90 -26.37
CA ASN A 272 -4.71 14.10 -25.44
C ASN A 272 -5.11 14.58 -24.05
N SER A 273 -5.44 13.65 -23.17
CA SER A 273 -5.76 14.01 -21.80
C SER A 273 -5.40 12.91 -20.81
N HIS A 274 -4.86 13.33 -19.67
CA HIS A 274 -4.61 12.47 -18.52
C HIS A 274 -5.92 11.90 -17.98
N ILE A 275 -5.91 10.62 -17.60
CA ILE A 275 -6.95 10.02 -16.80
C ILE A 275 -6.68 10.43 -15.35
N MET A 276 -7.48 11.32 -14.78
CA MET A 276 -7.28 11.82 -13.41
C MET A 276 -7.46 10.77 -12.29
N PHE A 277 -7.96 9.57 -12.61
CA PHE A 277 -8.47 8.62 -11.61
C PHE A 277 -7.64 7.34 -11.41
N THR A 278 -6.55 7.10 -12.17
CA THR A 278 -5.83 5.80 -12.13
C THR A 278 -4.30 5.91 -12.06
N GLY A 279 -3.75 7.07 -11.71
CA GLY A 279 -2.33 7.33 -12.01
C GLY A 279 -2.12 7.57 -13.51
N SER A 280 -0.99 8.16 -13.86
CA SER A 280 -0.65 8.87 -15.11
C SER A 280 -0.85 8.10 -16.43
N SER A 281 -2.09 7.75 -16.77
CA SER A 281 -2.46 7.09 -18.02
C SER A 281 -3.03 8.12 -18.99
N ILE A 282 -2.45 8.21 -20.19
CA ILE A 282 -2.85 9.14 -21.25
C ILE A 282 -3.67 8.41 -22.31
N ILE A 283 -4.87 8.90 -22.63
CA ILE A 283 -5.65 8.44 -23.78
C ILE A 283 -5.46 9.43 -24.92
N VAL A 284 -5.13 8.91 -26.10
CA VAL A 284 -4.89 9.71 -27.30
C VAL A 284 -6.02 9.50 -28.29
N TYR A 285 -6.68 10.59 -28.68
CA TYR A 285 -7.62 10.62 -29.80
C TYR A 285 -7.03 11.44 -30.95
N GLY A 286 -7.09 10.88 -32.15
CA GLY A 286 -6.65 11.56 -33.37
C GLY A 286 -7.47 11.16 -34.59
N LYS A 287 -7.25 11.81 -35.71
CA LYS A 287 -7.90 11.49 -36.99
C LYS A 287 -7.00 11.72 -38.18
N ASP A 288 -7.26 11.00 -39.26
CA ASP A 288 -6.80 11.36 -40.59
C ASP A 288 -7.99 11.84 -41.46
N ASP A 289 -7.82 11.84 -42.78
CA ASP A 289 -8.85 12.29 -43.71
C ASP A 289 -10.03 11.29 -43.82
N GLU A 290 -9.92 10.07 -43.27
CA GLU A 290 -10.93 9.00 -43.38
C GLU A 290 -11.36 8.41 -42.02
N ASN A 291 -10.47 8.34 -41.04
CA ASN A 291 -10.63 7.55 -39.83
C ASN A 291 -10.43 8.38 -38.56
N VAL A 292 -11.12 7.98 -37.48
CA VAL A 292 -10.86 8.44 -36.12
C VAL A 292 -10.20 7.30 -35.34
N TYR A 293 -9.15 7.64 -34.61
CA TYR A 293 -8.30 6.72 -33.87
C TYR A 293 -8.34 6.99 -32.37
N VAL A 294 -8.19 5.92 -31.59
CA VAL A 294 -7.91 5.99 -30.17
C VAL A 294 -6.78 5.04 -29.78
N VAL A 295 -5.91 5.49 -28.88
CA VAL A 295 -4.80 4.71 -28.32
C VAL A 295 -4.84 4.85 -26.80
N THR A 296 -4.78 3.73 -26.09
CA THR A 296 -4.69 3.68 -24.63
C THR A 296 -3.31 3.19 -24.18
N PRO A 297 -2.89 3.41 -22.91
CA PRO A 297 -1.59 2.92 -22.43
C PRO A 297 -1.51 1.39 -22.35
N ASP A 298 -2.65 0.73 -22.09
CA ASP A 298 -2.74 -0.74 -22.02
C ASP A 298 -2.72 -1.37 -23.41
N ASP A 299 -3.10 -0.61 -24.45
CA ASP A 299 -2.84 -1.02 -25.81
C ASP A 299 -1.33 -0.98 -26.06
N ALA A 300 -0.76 -2.10 -26.49
CA ALA A 300 0.52 -2.05 -27.18
C ALA A 300 0.35 -1.01 -28.32
N PRO A 301 1.14 0.08 -28.42
CA PRO A 301 0.77 1.20 -29.30
C PRO A 301 0.66 0.86 -30.80
N GLU A 302 1.22 -0.28 -31.22
CA GLU A 302 0.96 -0.95 -32.50
C GLU A 302 -0.51 -1.38 -32.73
N ASN A 303 -1.30 -1.48 -31.66
CA ASN A 303 -2.73 -1.82 -31.63
C ASN A 303 -3.61 -0.57 -31.62
N THR A 304 -3.24 0.43 -32.42
CA THR A 304 -4.05 1.63 -32.62
C THR A 304 -5.47 1.25 -33.08
N ARG A 305 -6.50 1.64 -32.31
CA ARG A 305 -7.89 1.25 -32.57
C ARG A 305 -8.58 2.30 -33.44
N ILE A 306 -9.32 1.85 -34.46
CA ILE A 306 -10.20 2.71 -35.26
C ILE A 306 -11.58 2.74 -34.61
N ILE A 307 -12.16 3.93 -34.46
CA ILE A 307 -13.56 4.08 -34.04
C ILE A 307 -14.43 3.92 -35.28
N GLU A 308 -15.01 2.73 -35.44
CA GLU A 308 -15.81 2.39 -36.60
C GLU A 308 -17.01 3.33 -36.80
N ASN A 309 -17.21 3.76 -38.04
CA ASN A 309 -18.32 4.63 -38.46
C ASN A 309 -18.39 5.99 -37.74
N ALA A 310 -17.29 6.45 -37.14
CA ALA A 310 -17.21 7.79 -36.56
C ALA A 310 -17.26 8.86 -37.65
N ASP A 311 -18.08 9.89 -37.45
CA ASP A 311 -18.06 11.08 -38.30
C ASP A 311 -16.87 11.97 -37.90
N LYS A 312 -15.76 11.82 -38.63
CA LYS A 312 -14.48 12.52 -38.38
C LYS A 312 -14.58 14.05 -38.30
N ASP A 313 -15.57 14.65 -38.96
CA ASP A 313 -15.72 16.09 -39.07
C ASP A 313 -16.43 16.68 -37.86
N THR A 314 -17.31 15.90 -37.22
CA THR A 314 -18.08 16.29 -36.03
C THR A 314 -17.67 15.57 -34.75
N PHE A 315 -16.65 14.71 -34.82
CA PHE A 315 -16.16 13.94 -33.68
C PHE A 315 -15.54 14.83 -32.60
N GLU A 316 -16.00 14.66 -31.37
CA GLU A 316 -15.47 15.33 -30.18
C GLU A 316 -15.34 14.38 -28.99
N VAL A 317 -14.33 14.59 -28.16
CA VAL A 317 -14.08 13.81 -26.93
C VAL A 317 -14.67 14.57 -25.75
N MET A 318 -15.54 13.91 -25.00
CA MET A 318 -16.25 14.51 -23.86
C MET A 318 -15.31 14.74 -22.67
N GLU A 319 -15.78 15.42 -21.64
CA GLU A 319 -14.99 15.81 -20.45
C GLU A 319 -14.32 14.62 -19.77
N ASN A 320 -15.08 13.54 -19.53
CA ASN A 320 -14.54 12.26 -19.13
C ASN A 320 -14.02 11.54 -20.38
N ASN A 321 -12.70 11.54 -20.58
CA ASN A 321 -11.99 11.09 -21.79
C ASN A 321 -12.25 9.63 -22.23
N ARG A 322 -13.10 8.90 -21.50
CA ARG A 322 -13.64 7.60 -21.87
C ARG A 322 -14.88 7.69 -22.76
N TYR A 323 -15.51 8.86 -22.86
CA TYR A 323 -16.68 9.09 -23.71
C TYR A 323 -16.32 10.06 -24.86
N SER A 324 -16.81 9.74 -26.04
CA SER A 324 -16.72 10.60 -27.22
C SER A 324 -18.04 10.57 -27.97
N LYS A 325 -18.27 11.53 -28.86
CA LYS A 325 -19.50 11.60 -29.65
C LYS A 325 -19.23 12.26 -30.99
N ASP A 326 -20.16 12.05 -31.90
CA ASP A 326 -20.23 12.79 -33.15
C ASP A 326 -21.70 13.18 -33.41
N LYS A 327 -21.99 13.73 -34.60
CA LYS A 327 -23.36 14.14 -34.93
C LYS A 327 -24.38 12.99 -34.90
N ASN A 328 -23.93 11.75 -35.05
CA ASN A 328 -24.75 10.54 -35.16
C ASN A 328 -24.77 9.74 -33.84
N ASN A 329 -23.63 9.55 -33.19
CA ASN A 329 -23.41 8.51 -32.17
C ASN A 329 -22.74 9.04 -30.90
N ILE A 330 -22.86 8.27 -29.81
CA ILE A 330 -22.03 8.39 -28.61
C ILE A 330 -21.26 7.07 -28.46
N TYR A 331 -20.00 7.18 -28.08
CA TYR A 331 -19.06 6.08 -27.92
C TYR A 331 -18.50 6.07 -26.50
N TYR A 332 -18.24 4.87 -26.00
CA TYR A 332 -17.55 4.62 -24.75
C TYR A 332 -16.30 3.78 -25.02
N LEU A 333 -15.16 4.21 -24.50
CA LEU A 333 -13.91 3.48 -24.48
C LEU A 333 -13.82 2.64 -23.21
N GLY A 334 -14.18 1.37 -23.34
CA GLY A 334 -13.97 0.36 -22.31
C GLY A 334 -12.55 -0.23 -22.34
N ASN A 335 -12.25 -1.09 -21.37
CA ASN A 335 -10.94 -1.75 -21.30
C ASN A 335 -10.70 -2.67 -22.52
N TYR A 336 -11.74 -3.34 -22.99
CA TYR A 336 -11.64 -4.31 -24.08
C TYR A 336 -11.99 -3.77 -25.47
N GLY A 337 -12.47 -2.52 -25.58
CA GLY A 337 -12.85 -1.99 -26.89
C GLY A 337 -13.67 -0.72 -26.84
N ILE A 338 -14.11 -0.30 -28.02
CA ILE A 338 -14.98 0.87 -28.20
C ILE A 338 -16.41 0.37 -28.34
N VAL A 339 -17.30 0.87 -27.49
CA VAL A 339 -18.72 0.54 -27.47
C VAL A 339 -19.50 1.73 -27.98
N LYS A 340 -20.22 1.57 -29.09
CA LYS A 340 -21.26 2.51 -29.50
C LYS A 340 -22.47 2.34 -28.58
N LEU A 341 -22.98 3.44 -28.02
CA LEU A 341 -24.17 3.42 -27.18
C LEU A 341 -25.43 3.30 -28.05
N GLU A 342 -26.20 2.25 -27.80
CA GLU A 342 -27.45 1.98 -28.51
C GLU A 342 -28.67 2.64 -27.84
N GLY A 343 -29.56 3.19 -28.66
CA GLY A 343 -30.82 3.79 -28.21
C GLY A 343 -30.69 5.03 -27.32
N VAL A 344 -29.53 5.70 -27.36
CA VAL A 344 -29.21 6.85 -26.53
C VAL A 344 -29.93 8.12 -26.97
N ASP A 345 -30.56 8.80 -26.01
CA ASP A 345 -31.07 10.14 -26.22
C ASP A 345 -29.97 11.18 -25.98
N LYS A 346 -29.26 11.52 -27.06
CA LYS A 346 -28.10 12.43 -27.07
C LYS A 346 -28.39 13.80 -26.45
N ALA A 347 -29.62 14.30 -26.57
CA ALA A 347 -29.97 15.64 -26.05
C ALA A 347 -30.06 15.67 -24.52
N SER A 348 -30.28 14.50 -23.90
CA SER A 348 -30.40 14.35 -22.44
C SER A 348 -29.29 13.50 -21.82
N PHE A 349 -28.27 13.13 -22.60
CA PHE A 349 -27.20 12.25 -22.14
C PHE A 349 -26.29 12.95 -21.14
N VAL A 350 -26.04 12.29 -20.02
CA VAL A 350 -25.21 12.77 -18.91
C VAL A 350 -24.25 11.67 -18.50
N ILE A 351 -22.98 12.04 -18.33
CA ILE A 351 -21.96 11.16 -17.73
C ILE A 351 -22.10 11.28 -16.22
N SER A 352 -22.30 10.16 -15.54
CA SER A 352 -22.40 10.15 -14.08
C SER A 352 -21.03 10.40 -13.46
N GLU A 353 -20.98 11.13 -12.35
CA GLU A 353 -19.79 11.20 -11.49
C GLU A 353 -19.42 9.80 -10.94
N GLN A 354 -20.41 8.92 -10.83
CA GLN A 354 -20.23 7.52 -10.47
C GLN A 354 -19.78 6.72 -11.71
N PHE A 355 -18.54 6.91 -12.15
CA PHE A 355 -17.98 6.17 -13.29
C PHE A 355 -18.01 4.64 -13.04
N PRO A 356 -18.34 3.79 -14.05
CA PRO A 356 -18.55 4.08 -15.47
C PRO A 356 -20.02 4.31 -15.90
N PHE A 357 -20.89 4.77 -15.00
CA PHE A 357 -22.29 5.02 -15.36
C PHE A 357 -22.47 6.26 -16.23
N SER A 358 -23.47 6.17 -17.10
CA SER A 358 -24.06 7.32 -17.77
C SER A 358 -25.56 7.07 -17.91
N TYR A 359 -26.32 8.09 -18.20
CA TYR A 359 -27.77 7.97 -18.36
C TYR A 359 -28.29 9.02 -19.33
N ASP A 360 -29.45 8.73 -19.90
CA ASP A 360 -30.27 9.72 -20.58
C ASP A 360 -31.62 9.83 -19.84
N ARG A 361 -32.57 10.60 -20.36
CA ARG A 361 -33.88 10.79 -19.69
C ARG A 361 -34.70 9.51 -19.49
N LYS A 362 -34.36 8.38 -20.11
CA LYS A 362 -35.06 7.09 -20.00
C LYS A 362 -34.15 5.94 -19.56
N ASN A 363 -32.93 5.90 -20.08
CA ASN A 363 -32.04 4.76 -20.01
C ASN A 363 -30.88 5.01 -19.05
N VAL A 364 -30.40 3.92 -18.45
CA VAL A 364 -29.14 3.87 -17.72
C VAL A 364 -28.15 3.06 -18.54
N TYR A 365 -26.91 3.49 -18.57
CA TYR A 365 -25.79 2.83 -19.24
C TYR A 365 -24.70 2.54 -18.23
N TYR A 366 -24.09 1.37 -18.36
CA TYR A 366 -22.91 0.94 -17.60
C TYR A 366 -21.83 0.52 -18.59
N ALA A 367 -20.68 1.19 -18.55
CA ALA A 367 -19.57 0.94 -19.48
C ALA A 367 -20.03 0.95 -20.96
N GLY A 368 -20.87 1.91 -21.32
CA GLY A 368 -21.43 2.08 -22.67
C GLY A 368 -22.54 1.08 -23.06
N LYS A 369 -22.84 0.07 -22.24
CA LYS A 369 -23.94 -0.87 -22.47
C LYS A 369 -25.19 -0.40 -21.73
N LYS A 370 -26.34 -0.42 -22.42
CA LYS A 370 -27.63 -0.15 -21.79
C LYS A 370 -27.91 -1.21 -20.71
N VAL A 371 -28.36 -0.76 -19.55
CA VAL A 371 -28.73 -1.65 -18.43
C VAL A 371 -30.20 -2.00 -18.53
N ASP A 372 -30.50 -3.27 -18.77
CA ASP A 372 -31.88 -3.75 -18.87
C ASP A 372 -32.55 -3.83 -17.49
N GLY A 373 -33.78 -3.33 -17.37
CA GLY A 373 -34.61 -3.49 -16.17
C GLY A 373 -34.57 -2.33 -15.16
N VAL A 374 -33.79 -1.28 -15.43
CA VAL A 374 -33.69 -0.07 -14.59
C VAL A 374 -33.95 1.20 -15.41
N THR A 375 -34.44 2.25 -14.77
CA THR A 375 -34.66 3.56 -15.39
C THR A 375 -33.78 4.63 -14.73
N SER A 376 -33.50 5.72 -15.45
CA SER A 376 -32.72 6.84 -14.90
C SER A 376 -33.49 7.70 -13.89
N ALA A 377 -34.81 7.53 -13.79
CA ALA A 377 -35.65 8.27 -12.87
C ALA A 377 -35.38 7.87 -11.42
N GLY A 378 -34.79 8.79 -10.64
CA GLY A 378 -34.41 8.55 -9.26
C GLY A 378 -33.20 7.62 -9.10
N LEU A 379 -32.34 7.55 -10.12
CA LEU A 379 -31.16 6.69 -10.11
C LEU A 379 -30.23 7.02 -8.93
N LYS A 380 -29.94 6.03 -8.10
CA LYS A 380 -28.87 6.06 -7.10
C LYS A 380 -27.92 4.89 -7.37
N VAL A 381 -26.63 5.16 -7.35
CA VAL A 381 -25.58 4.13 -7.46
C VAL A 381 -25.03 3.86 -6.07
N ILE A 382 -24.97 2.60 -5.66
CA ILE A 382 -24.45 2.17 -4.36
C ILE A 382 -23.26 1.24 -4.63
N ARG A 383 -22.06 1.73 -4.30
CA ARG A 383 -20.79 1.10 -4.67
C ARG A 383 -20.01 0.70 -3.43
N ARG A 384 -19.41 -0.50 -3.47
CA ARG A 384 -18.36 -0.91 -2.55
C ARG A 384 -17.01 -0.35 -3.02
N PRO A 385 -16.19 0.26 -2.14
CA PRO A 385 -14.82 0.64 -2.48
C PRO A 385 -14.05 -0.55 -3.07
N ASN A 386 -13.31 -0.32 -4.16
CA ASN A 386 -12.42 -1.31 -4.80
C ASN A 386 -13.06 -2.60 -5.34
N GLU A 387 -14.38 -2.74 -5.32
CA GLU A 387 -15.10 -3.86 -5.96
C GLU A 387 -15.88 -3.38 -7.20
N PRO A 388 -16.17 -4.29 -8.17
CA PRO A 388 -17.17 -4.03 -9.20
C PRO A 388 -18.52 -3.68 -8.56
N ILE A 389 -19.25 -2.77 -9.20
CA ILE A 389 -20.47 -2.16 -8.63
C ILE A 389 -21.58 -3.20 -8.46
N ASN A 390 -22.23 -3.17 -7.30
CA ASN A 390 -23.19 -4.21 -6.92
C ASN A 390 -24.64 -3.76 -6.99
N PHE A 391 -24.95 -2.51 -6.65
CA PHE A 391 -26.34 -2.08 -6.56
C PHE A 391 -26.62 -0.74 -7.21
N VAL A 392 -27.80 -0.66 -7.83
CA VAL A 392 -28.42 0.58 -8.30
C VAL A 392 -29.85 0.59 -7.82
N SER A 393 -30.40 1.76 -7.49
CA SER A 393 -31.84 1.90 -7.28
C SER A 393 -32.43 2.91 -8.23
N ASP A 394 -33.72 2.73 -8.54
CA ASP A 394 -34.54 3.74 -9.19
C ASP A 394 -35.70 4.13 -8.26
N ASN A 395 -36.69 4.85 -8.76
CA ASN A 395 -37.88 5.22 -7.98
C ASN A 395 -38.77 4.04 -7.53
N LYS A 396 -38.48 2.81 -7.95
CA LYS A 396 -39.31 1.61 -7.70
C LYS A 396 -38.62 0.59 -6.81
N ASN A 397 -37.36 0.23 -7.09
CA ASN A 397 -36.67 -0.84 -6.37
C ASN A 397 -35.17 -0.58 -6.23
N LEU A 398 -34.55 -1.37 -5.34
CA LEU A 398 -33.12 -1.67 -5.38
C LEU A 398 -32.88 -2.84 -6.35
N TYR A 399 -31.82 -2.76 -7.15
CA TYR A 399 -31.42 -3.77 -8.11
C TYR A 399 -29.96 -4.14 -7.89
N ARG A 400 -29.64 -5.41 -8.10
CA ARG A 400 -28.29 -5.88 -8.30
C ARG A 400 -27.92 -5.82 -9.77
N LEU A 401 -26.74 -5.29 -10.09
CA LEU A 401 -26.22 -5.39 -11.44
C LEU A 401 -25.61 -6.76 -11.71
N VAL A 402 -25.93 -7.31 -12.87
CA VAL A 402 -25.40 -8.57 -13.38
C VAL A 402 -24.75 -8.27 -14.72
N GLU A 403 -23.43 -8.37 -14.74
CA GLU A 403 -22.61 -8.27 -15.94
C GLU A 403 -22.55 -9.64 -16.62
N ILE A 404 -22.76 -9.66 -17.93
CA ILE A 404 -22.66 -10.87 -18.75
C ILE A 404 -21.52 -10.64 -19.73
N PHE A 405 -20.46 -11.43 -19.60
CA PHE A 405 -19.29 -11.39 -20.46
C PHE A 405 -19.38 -12.44 -21.57
N ASP A 406 -18.77 -12.18 -22.71
CA ASP A 406 -18.57 -13.20 -23.73
C ASP A 406 -17.45 -14.15 -23.29
N GLU A 407 -17.74 -15.45 -23.29
CA GLU A 407 -16.82 -16.49 -22.77
C GLU A 407 -15.55 -16.62 -23.61
N ASN A 408 -15.56 -16.21 -24.88
CA ASN A 408 -14.43 -16.42 -25.78
C ASN A 408 -13.37 -15.32 -25.66
N ASN A 409 -13.79 -14.07 -25.44
CA ASN A 409 -12.88 -12.91 -25.46
C ASN A 409 -12.94 -12.08 -24.17
N GLY A 410 -13.81 -12.40 -23.21
CA GLY A 410 -13.95 -11.68 -21.95
C GLY A 410 -14.58 -10.30 -22.06
N GLU A 411 -15.14 -9.93 -23.22
CA GLU A 411 -15.78 -8.63 -23.42
C GLU A 411 -17.14 -8.54 -22.72
N LEU A 412 -17.47 -7.36 -22.19
CA LEU A 412 -18.79 -7.12 -21.61
C LEU A 412 -19.86 -7.14 -22.72
N LYS A 413 -20.69 -8.18 -22.72
CA LYS A 413 -21.74 -8.41 -23.72
C LYS A 413 -23.02 -7.64 -23.41
N SER A 414 -23.52 -7.75 -22.17
CA SER A 414 -24.74 -7.09 -21.71
C SER A 414 -24.75 -6.89 -20.20
N VAL A 415 -25.60 -5.98 -19.71
CA VAL A 415 -25.76 -5.68 -18.29
C VAL A 415 -27.24 -5.69 -17.95
N LYS A 416 -27.60 -6.36 -16.86
CA LYS A 416 -28.99 -6.44 -16.39
C LYS A 416 -29.10 -5.99 -14.94
N ALA A 417 -30.23 -5.38 -14.61
CA ALA A 417 -30.59 -5.01 -13.25
C ALA A 417 -31.63 -6.01 -12.72
N VAL A 418 -31.26 -6.79 -11.70
CA VAL A 418 -32.13 -7.78 -11.05
C VAL A 418 -32.65 -7.22 -9.74
N ALA A 419 -33.97 -7.04 -9.62
CA ALA A 419 -34.57 -6.47 -8.42
C ALA A 419 -34.27 -7.31 -7.16
N VAL A 420 -33.80 -6.65 -6.10
CA VAL A 420 -33.58 -7.24 -4.78
C VAL A 420 -34.93 -7.39 -4.09
N LYS A 421 -35.48 -8.61 -4.09
CA LYS A 421 -36.79 -8.91 -3.48
C LYS A 421 -36.69 -9.43 -2.05
N ASN A 422 -35.59 -10.11 -1.73
CA ASN A 422 -35.32 -10.66 -0.41
C ASN A 422 -33.85 -10.39 -0.07
N PRO A 423 -33.54 -9.73 1.06
CA PRO A 423 -34.47 -9.14 2.03
C PRO A 423 -35.26 -7.97 1.45
N LYS A 424 -36.40 -7.65 2.08
CA LYS A 424 -37.13 -6.41 1.78
C LYS A 424 -36.34 -5.23 2.36
N VAL A 425 -36.02 -4.26 1.52
CA VAL A 425 -35.21 -3.09 1.89
C VAL A 425 -35.97 -1.78 1.68
N ASP A 426 -35.64 -0.74 2.44
CA ASP A 426 -35.99 0.64 2.08
C ASP A 426 -34.96 1.16 1.06
N PHE A 427 -35.22 0.92 -0.22
CA PHE A 427 -34.29 1.22 -1.32
C PHE A 427 -33.94 2.72 -1.47
N LYS A 428 -34.74 3.63 -0.91
CA LYS A 428 -34.47 5.08 -0.96
C LYS A 428 -33.36 5.46 0.00
N THR A 429 -33.29 4.78 1.14
CA THR A 429 -32.32 5.03 2.21
C THR A 429 -31.23 3.95 2.30
N PHE A 430 -31.23 2.99 1.36
CA PHE A 430 -30.25 1.91 1.31
C PHE A 430 -28.86 2.44 0.91
N GLU A 431 -27.86 2.13 1.74
CA GLU A 431 -26.48 2.60 1.67
C GLU A 431 -25.51 1.54 2.20
N ILE A 432 -24.22 1.73 1.90
CA ILE A 432 -23.13 0.91 2.40
C ILE A 432 -22.50 1.59 3.62
N PHE A 433 -21.91 0.82 4.54
CA PHE A 433 -21.00 1.38 5.53
C PHE A 433 -19.60 1.59 4.93
N ASP A 434 -18.99 2.74 5.21
CA ASP A 434 -17.70 3.13 4.63
C ASP A 434 -16.53 2.29 5.19
N GLU A 435 -16.60 1.85 6.45
CA GLU A 435 -15.51 1.14 7.13
C GLU A 435 -15.35 -0.31 6.66
N TRP A 436 -16.46 -1.02 6.46
CA TRP A 436 -16.45 -2.44 6.07
C TRP A 436 -17.47 -2.74 4.96
N PRO A 437 -17.03 -3.01 3.72
CA PRO A 437 -17.88 -3.03 2.55
C PRO A 437 -18.82 -4.25 2.41
N ASN A 438 -18.86 -5.12 3.43
CA ASN A 438 -19.80 -6.24 3.51
C ASN A 438 -21.12 -5.87 4.23
N TYR A 439 -21.17 -4.70 4.87
CA TYR A 439 -22.33 -4.25 5.63
C TYR A 439 -23.08 -3.15 4.87
N PHE A 440 -24.40 -3.19 4.97
CA PHE A 440 -25.31 -2.21 4.38
C PHE A 440 -26.36 -1.81 5.41
N HIS A 441 -26.98 -0.67 5.20
CA HIS A 441 -28.11 -0.26 6.02
C HIS A 441 -29.16 0.47 5.20
N ASP A 442 -30.37 0.50 5.74
CA ASP A 442 -31.33 1.52 5.41
C ASP A 442 -31.74 2.28 6.69
N LYS A 443 -32.76 3.12 6.62
CA LYS A 443 -33.23 3.89 7.78
C LYS A 443 -33.76 3.03 8.93
N ASN A 444 -34.12 1.78 8.67
CA ASN A 444 -34.76 0.88 9.63
C ASN A 444 -33.86 -0.31 10.03
N ASN A 445 -33.07 -0.84 9.10
CA ASN A 445 -32.42 -2.14 9.25
C ASN A 445 -30.95 -2.12 8.84
N VAL A 446 -30.22 -3.15 9.27
CA VAL A 446 -28.86 -3.46 8.85
C VAL A 446 -28.84 -4.79 8.10
N TYR A 447 -27.95 -4.89 7.12
CA TYR A 447 -27.80 -6.04 6.24
C TYR A 447 -26.34 -6.44 6.10
N TYR A 448 -26.12 -7.71 5.79
CA TYR A 448 -24.80 -8.27 5.56
C TYR A 448 -24.77 -9.06 4.24
N GLU A 449 -23.69 -8.94 3.48
CA GLU A 449 -23.39 -9.76 2.31
C GLU A 449 -21.89 -9.99 2.19
N ASN A 450 -21.48 -11.23 1.95
CA ASN A 450 -20.11 -11.56 1.62
C ASN A 450 -20.05 -12.37 0.32
N LYS A 451 -19.55 -11.74 -0.75
CA LYS A 451 -19.43 -12.38 -2.05
C LYS A 451 -18.38 -13.48 -2.10
N LEU A 452 -17.23 -13.27 -1.44
CA LEU A 452 -16.12 -14.21 -1.44
C LEU A 452 -16.57 -15.57 -0.91
N TYR A 453 -17.39 -15.55 0.14
CA TYR A 453 -17.93 -16.75 0.79
C TYR A 453 -19.36 -17.10 0.36
N GLN A 454 -19.87 -16.44 -0.69
CA GLN A 454 -21.21 -16.69 -1.26
C GLN A 454 -22.35 -16.53 -0.23
N ILE A 455 -22.16 -15.70 0.80
CA ILE A 455 -23.21 -15.34 1.76
C ILE A 455 -24.08 -14.26 1.09
N PRO A 456 -25.33 -14.57 0.74
CA PRO A 456 -26.19 -13.62 0.04
C PRO A 456 -26.55 -12.44 0.96
N LEU A 457 -26.91 -11.31 0.35
CA LEU A 457 -27.50 -10.19 1.08
C LEU A 457 -28.67 -10.69 1.94
N LYS A 458 -28.57 -10.46 3.24
CA LYS A 458 -29.59 -10.80 4.23
C LYS A 458 -29.70 -9.69 5.27
N LYS A 459 -30.87 -9.61 5.90
CA LYS A 459 -31.08 -8.73 7.06
C LYS A 459 -30.38 -9.34 8.28
N ILE A 460 -29.73 -8.51 9.07
CA ILE A 460 -29.22 -8.90 10.39
C ILE A 460 -30.41 -8.84 11.35
N GLU A 461 -30.92 -10.01 11.73
CA GLU A 461 -32.08 -10.08 12.62
C GLU A 461 -31.73 -9.58 14.03
N ASP A 462 -32.70 -8.98 14.70
CA ASP A 462 -32.60 -8.37 16.03
C ASP A 462 -31.60 -7.20 16.19
N ALA A 463 -30.95 -6.74 15.11
CA ALA A 463 -30.02 -5.62 15.16
C ALA A 463 -30.71 -4.28 15.47
N ASP A 464 -30.23 -3.59 16.51
CA ASP A 464 -30.58 -2.19 16.75
C ASP A 464 -29.78 -1.27 15.83
N ARG A 465 -30.43 -0.84 14.75
CA ARG A 465 -29.88 0.07 13.73
C ARG A 465 -29.23 1.32 14.32
N LYS A 466 -29.71 1.86 15.45
CA LYS A 466 -29.20 3.14 16.00
C LYS A 466 -27.87 2.97 16.73
N SER A 467 -27.66 1.83 17.38
CA SER A 467 -26.43 1.54 18.14
C SER A 467 -25.45 0.61 17.41
N PHE A 468 -25.78 0.21 16.17
CA PHE A 468 -24.98 -0.74 15.41
C PHE A 468 -23.59 -0.19 15.11
N THR A 469 -22.58 -0.98 15.43
CA THR A 469 -21.16 -0.65 15.29
C THR A 469 -20.45 -1.82 14.61
N LEU A 470 -19.58 -1.49 13.66
CA LEU A 470 -18.77 -2.48 12.95
C LEU A 470 -17.45 -2.70 13.67
N LEU A 471 -17.06 -3.96 13.86
CA LEU A 471 -15.80 -4.30 14.54
C LEU A 471 -14.75 -4.72 13.52
N ASN A 472 -15.11 -5.60 12.60
CA ASN A 472 -14.30 -5.96 11.44
C ASN A 472 -15.20 -6.49 10.30
N SER A 473 -14.60 -7.08 9.26
CA SER A 473 -15.31 -7.64 8.11
C SER A 473 -16.29 -8.77 8.46
N GLU A 474 -16.12 -9.41 9.62
CA GLU A 474 -16.87 -10.60 10.06
C GLU A 474 -17.75 -10.32 11.28
N PHE A 475 -17.30 -9.42 12.17
CA PHE A 475 -17.93 -9.13 13.44
C PHE A 475 -18.51 -7.72 13.50
N SER A 476 -19.67 -7.62 14.14
CA SER A 476 -20.35 -6.37 14.43
C SER A 476 -21.09 -6.49 15.76
N LYS A 477 -21.52 -5.37 16.33
CA LYS A 477 -22.30 -5.36 17.57
C LYS A 477 -23.32 -4.23 17.58
N ASP A 478 -24.35 -4.37 18.40
CA ASP A 478 -25.17 -3.24 18.83
C ASP A 478 -25.04 -3.05 20.35
N ASN A 479 -25.94 -2.30 20.98
CA ASN A 479 -25.92 -2.07 22.43
C ASN A 479 -26.27 -3.31 23.29
N LYS A 480 -26.68 -4.43 22.69
CA LYS A 480 -27.09 -5.66 23.39
C LYS A 480 -26.39 -6.92 22.89
N ASN A 481 -26.14 -7.03 21.60
CA ASN A 481 -25.78 -8.26 20.91
C ASN A 481 -24.48 -8.10 20.13
N VAL A 482 -23.78 -9.23 19.96
CA VAL A 482 -22.65 -9.37 19.04
C VAL A 482 -23.08 -10.27 17.88
N TYR A 483 -22.59 -9.98 16.68
CA TYR A 483 -22.94 -10.67 15.44
C TYR A 483 -21.68 -11.17 14.73
N TYR A 484 -21.76 -12.37 14.16
CA TYR A 484 -20.76 -12.98 13.28
C TYR A 484 -21.40 -13.29 11.92
N TYR A 485 -20.83 -12.74 10.84
CA TYR A 485 -21.40 -12.76 9.49
C TYR A 485 -22.89 -12.39 9.44
N GLY A 486 -23.27 -11.40 10.26
CA GLY A 486 -24.66 -10.93 10.38
C GLY A 486 -25.61 -11.90 11.10
N ASN A 487 -25.10 -12.93 11.78
CA ASN A 487 -25.88 -13.79 12.67
C ASN A 487 -25.58 -13.46 14.12
N LYS A 488 -26.61 -13.34 14.95
CA LYS A 488 -26.44 -13.11 16.39
C LYS A 488 -25.67 -14.27 17.02
N ILE A 489 -24.61 -13.94 17.77
CA ILE A 489 -23.89 -14.91 18.58
C ILE A 489 -24.72 -15.20 19.84
N LYS A 490 -25.06 -16.47 20.03
CA LYS A 490 -25.89 -16.89 21.16
C LYS A 490 -25.14 -16.71 22.48
N ASP A 491 -25.85 -16.24 23.51
CA ASP A 491 -25.36 -16.12 24.90
C ASP A 491 -24.12 -15.20 25.08
N LEU A 492 -23.89 -14.30 24.12
CA LEU A 492 -22.83 -13.29 24.15
C LEU A 492 -23.45 -11.88 24.00
N ASN A 493 -23.39 -11.10 25.09
CA ASN A 493 -23.79 -9.69 25.09
C ASN A 493 -22.63 -8.77 24.65
N SER A 494 -22.95 -7.53 24.29
CA SER A 494 -21.97 -6.56 23.78
C SER A 494 -21.40 -5.60 24.83
N GLU A 495 -21.81 -5.72 26.10
CA GLU A 495 -21.35 -4.85 27.20
C GLU A 495 -19.88 -5.14 27.50
N GLU A 496 -19.02 -4.13 27.35
CA GLU A 496 -17.56 -4.27 27.50
C GLU A 496 -16.97 -5.38 26.61
N PHE A 497 -17.55 -5.60 25.42
CA PHE A 497 -17.08 -6.62 24.48
C PHE A 497 -15.71 -6.27 23.89
N GLU A 498 -14.77 -7.21 24.01
CA GLU A 498 -13.38 -7.11 23.57
C GLU A 498 -12.88 -8.43 22.95
N PHE A 499 -11.97 -8.32 21.98
CA PHE A 499 -11.19 -9.45 21.46
C PHE A 499 -9.91 -9.59 22.30
N GLU A 500 -9.62 -10.81 22.74
CA GLU A 500 -8.42 -11.13 23.54
C GLU A 500 -7.38 -11.84 22.67
N GLY A 501 -6.58 -11.06 21.94
CA GLY A 501 -5.40 -11.53 21.22
C GLY A 501 -5.54 -11.74 19.71
N ASN A 502 -4.59 -12.48 19.14
CA ASN A 502 -4.52 -12.83 17.71
C ASN A 502 -5.49 -13.97 17.36
N ASN A 503 -5.87 -14.07 16.08
CA ASN A 503 -6.68 -15.17 15.58
C ASN A 503 -5.83 -16.44 15.51
N PHE A 504 -6.26 -17.51 16.19
CA PHE A 504 -5.58 -18.79 16.08
C PHE A 504 -6.11 -19.57 14.88
N ILE A 505 -5.27 -19.90 13.90
CA ILE A 505 -5.73 -20.52 12.65
C ILE A 505 -5.00 -21.84 12.42
N LYS A 506 -5.78 -22.86 12.05
CA LYS A 506 -5.28 -24.12 11.55
C LYS A 506 -6.20 -24.61 10.45
N ASP A 507 -5.62 -24.90 9.29
CA ASP A 507 -6.35 -25.27 8.09
C ASP A 507 -7.40 -24.18 7.75
N LEU A 508 -8.70 -24.45 7.93
CA LEU A 508 -9.79 -23.48 7.77
C LEU A 508 -10.41 -23.06 9.11
N ASP A 509 -10.05 -23.71 10.21
CA ASP A 509 -10.59 -23.41 11.53
C ASP A 509 -9.91 -22.15 12.09
N ILE A 510 -10.70 -21.27 12.69
CA ILE A 510 -10.22 -20.11 13.45
C ILE A 510 -10.75 -20.22 14.89
N VAL A 511 -9.91 -19.96 15.88
CA VAL A 511 -10.33 -19.78 17.28
C VAL A 511 -10.05 -18.35 17.72
N TYR A 512 -11.09 -17.66 18.17
CA TYR A 512 -11.03 -16.35 18.80
C TYR A 512 -11.21 -16.50 20.31
N PHE A 513 -10.45 -15.75 21.07
CA PHE A 513 -10.73 -15.53 22.49
C PHE A 513 -11.41 -14.18 22.62
N LEU A 514 -12.57 -14.17 23.27
CA LEU A 514 -13.46 -13.02 23.38
C LEU A 514 -13.82 -12.83 24.84
N LYS A 515 -14.08 -11.61 25.27
CA LYS A 515 -14.70 -11.37 26.57
C LYS A 515 -15.76 -10.28 26.49
N ASN A 516 -16.63 -10.30 27.47
CA ASN A 516 -17.51 -9.18 27.82
C ASN A 516 -17.37 -8.92 29.32
N LYS A 517 -18.19 -8.02 29.86
CA LYS A 517 -18.20 -7.70 31.29
C LYS A 517 -18.34 -8.92 32.21
N ASP A 518 -19.10 -9.93 31.79
CA ASP A 518 -19.51 -11.04 32.65
C ASP A 518 -18.57 -12.25 32.52
N LYS A 519 -18.06 -12.51 31.31
CA LYS A 519 -17.38 -13.76 30.99
C LYS A 519 -16.41 -13.67 29.82
N ALA A 520 -15.40 -14.54 29.85
CA ALA A 520 -14.56 -14.86 28.69
C ALA A 520 -15.06 -16.13 27.97
N TYR A 521 -14.82 -16.18 26.66
CA TYR A 521 -15.30 -17.22 25.75
C TYR A 521 -14.18 -17.60 24.78
N ALA A 522 -14.22 -18.84 24.31
CA ALA A 522 -13.57 -19.22 23.06
C ALA A 522 -14.64 -19.43 22.00
N LEU A 523 -14.44 -18.84 20.84
CA LEU A 523 -15.28 -18.97 19.67
C LEU A 523 -14.49 -19.67 18.57
N LYS A 524 -14.90 -20.87 18.20
CA LYS A 524 -14.37 -21.59 17.03
C LYS A 524 -15.26 -21.32 15.82
N THR A 525 -14.66 -20.93 14.71
CA THR A 525 -15.32 -20.73 13.42
C THR A 525 -14.55 -21.46 12.32
N GLU A 526 -15.12 -21.49 11.12
CA GLU A 526 -14.44 -21.93 9.90
C GLU A 526 -14.48 -20.78 8.89
N ILE A 527 -13.36 -20.53 8.20
CA ILE A 527 -13.22 -19.45 7.21
C ILE A 527 -14.37 -19.50 6.20
N GLY A 528 -15.13 -18.42 6.13
CA GLY A 528 -16.25 -18.29 5.20
C GLY A 528 -17.49 -19.11 5.53
N LYS A 529 -17.56 -19.73 6.70
CA LYS A 529 -18.78 -20.37 7.21
C LYS A 529 -19.44 -19.49 8.26
N GLU A 530 -20.76 -19.44 8.20
CA GLU A 530 -21.61 -18.75 9.18
C GLU A 530 -21.77 -19.53 10.49
N THR A 531 -21.38 -20.79 10.49
CA THR A 531 -21.42 -21.68 11.66
C THR A 531 -20.28 -21.38 12.60
N TYR A 532 -20.57 -21.46 13.89
CA TYR A 532 -19.60 -21.29 14.96
C TYR A 532 -19.93 -22.20 16.14
N GLU A 533 -18.91 -22.53 16.93
CA GLU A 533 -19.03 -23.12 18.25
C GLU A 533 -18.52 -22.11 19.26
N ILE A 534 -19.30 -21.81 20.30
CA ILE A 534 -18.89 -20.91 21.37
C ILE A 534 -18.94 -21.66 22.69
N VAL A 535 -17.89 -21.54 23.50
CA VAL A 535 -17.87 -22.09 24.84
C VAL A 535 -17.36 -21.07 25.86
N PRO A 536 -18.01 -20.97 27.02
CA PRO A 536 -17.51 -20.13 28.09
C PRO A 536 -16.22 -20.71 28.70
N LEU A 537 -15.30 -19.83 29.08
CA LEU A 537 -14.05 -20.18 29.73
C LEU A 537 -14.19 -20.12 31.25
N ASN A 538 -13.42 -20.97 31.94
CA ASN A 538 -13.30 -20.96 33.40
C ASN A 538 -12.04 -20.18 33.81
N VAL A 539 -12.09 -18.85 33.61
CA VAL A 539 -11.01 -17.90 33.90
C VAL A 539 -11.59 -16.67 34.60
N ASP A 540 -10.74 -15.94 35.29
CA ASP A 540 -11.10 -14.63 35.81
C ASP A 540 -11.18 -13.60 34.68
N THR A 541 -12.40 -13.16 34.37
CA THR A 541 -12.68 -12.37 33.17
C THR A 541 -12.01 -10.99 33.18
N GLU A 542 -11.95 -10.31 34.33
CA GLU A 542 -11.36 -8.97 34.44
C GLU A 542 -9.85 -8.96 34.14
N SER A 543 -9.14 -10.02 34.53
CA SER A 543 -7.69 -10.12 34.35
C SER A 543 -7.27 -10.99 33.16
N PHE A 544 -8.23 -11.60 32.47
CA PHE A 544 -7.98 -12.48 31.33
C PHE A 544 -7.43 -11.67 30.15
N LYS A 545 -6.28 -12.10 29.65
CA LYS A 545 -5.62 -11.48 28.49
C LYS A 545 -4.74 -12.45 27.73
N TYR A 546 -4.55 -12.17 26.45
CA TYR A 546 -3.52 -12.77 25.61
C TYR A 546 -2.22 -11.96 25.68
N PHE A 547 -1.06 -12.63 25.61
CA PHE A 547 0.24 -11.97 25.54
C PHE A 547 0.69 -11.80 24.09
N ASP A 548 0.53 -10.59 23.54
CA ASP A 548 1.05 -10.27 22.22
C ASP A 548 2.50 -9.73 22.31
N THR A 549 3.44 -10.48 21.73
CA THR A 549 4.81 -9.99 21.46
C THR A 549 5.27 -10.28 20.03
N ASP A 550 4.41 -10.86 19.18
CA ASP A 550 4.73 -11.30 17.82
C ASP A 550 4.34 -10.21 16.79
N THR A 551 4.58 -8.94 17.10
CA THR A 551 4.43 -7.80 16.18
C THR A 551 5.41 -7.83 15.00
N TYR A 552 6.15 -8.94 14.80
CA TYR A 552 7.11 -9.15 13.72
C TYR A 552 6.48 -9.86 12.51
N THR A 553 5.26 -9.50 12.14
CA THR A 553 4.82 -9.64 10.77
C THR A 553 4.08 -8.39 10.31
N ASN A 554 4.62 -7.79 9.26
CA ASN A 554 4.12 -6.60 8.58
C ASN A 554 2.62 -6.65 8.29
N GLY A 555 1.77 -6.05 9.12
CA GLY A 555 0.40 -5.62 8.75
C GLY A 555 -0.51 -6.68 8.13
N LEU A 556 -0.17 -7.95 8.26
CA LEU A 556 -0.87 -9.13 7.76
C LEU A 556 -0.97 -10.04 8.96
N THR A 557 -2.16 -10.07 9.56
CA THR A 557 -2.57 -10.95 10.68
C THR A 557 -1.76 -12.26 10.70
N THR A 558 -0.80 -12.41 11.61
CA THR A 558 -0.19 -13.72 11.83
C THR A 558 -1.20 -14.60 12.51
N ALA A 559 -1.84 -15.43 11.69
CA ALA A 559 -2.35 -16.72 12.11
C ALA A 559 -1.28 -17.43 12.96
N GLU A 560 -1.53 -17.56 14.26
CA GLU A 560 -0.72 -18.37 15.15
C GLU A 560 -1.44 -19.70 15.41
N ALA A 561 -0.72 -20.82 15.40
CA ALA A 561 -1.33 -22.11 15.76
C ALA A 561 -1.36 -22.33 17.28
N ASN A 562 -0.66 -21.49 18.06
CA ASN A 562 -0.50 -21.65 19.51
C ASN A 562 -0.10 -20.34 20.18
N GLY A 563 -0.32 -20.22 21.49
CA GLY A 563 -0.04 -18.98 22.23
C GLY A 563 -0.28 -19.09 23.74
N TYR A 564 0.14 -18.07 24.48
CA TYR A 564 -0.04 -18.01 25.93
C TYR A 564 -1.12 -17.00 26.33
N LEU A 565 -1.99 -17.43 27.24
CA LEU A 565 -3.03 -16.60 27.84
C LEU A 565 -2.81 -16.56 29.35
N GLN A 566 -3.28 -15.52 30.04
CA GLN A 566 -3.23 -15.47 31.48
C GLN A 566 -4.42 -14.78 32.09
N ASP A 567 -4.69 -15.10 33.35
CA ASP A 567 -5.54 -14.34 34.27
C ASP A 567 -4.81 -14.19 35.62
N LYS A 568 -5.49 -13.67 36.64
CA LYS A 568 -4.92 -13.55 38.00
C LYS A 568 -4.68 -14.89 38.70
N ASN A 569 -5.27 -15.98 38.20
CA ASN A 569 -5.22 -17.31 38.78
C ASN A 569 -4.20 -18.23 38.11
N GLY A 570 -3.70 -17.88 36.92
CA GLY A 570 -2.71 -18.68 36.23
C GLY A 570 -2.29 -18.18 34.86
N VAL A 571 -1.29 -18.87 34.32
CA VAL A 571 -0.87 -18.81 32.93
C VAL A 571 -1.32 -20.10 32.24
N TYR A 572 -1.80 -19.96 31.01
CA TYR A 572 -2.38 -21.02 30.21
C TYR A 572 -1.71 -21.08 28.84
N TYR A 573 -1.62 -22.28 28.28
CA TYR A 573 -1.09 -22.50 26.95
C TYR A 573 -2.17 -23.08 26.03
N PHE A 574 -2.44 -22.38 24.94
CA PHE A 574 -3.33 -22.82 23.87
C PHE A 574 -2.51 -23.39 22.71
N ASP A 575 -2.92 -24.55 22.21
CA ASP A 575 -2.30 -25.20 21.06
C ASP A 575 -3.37 -25.84 20.18
N MET A 576 -3.60 -25.23 19.04
CA MET A 576 -4.61 -25.66 18.08
C MET A 576 -4.33 -27.05 17.53
N ASN A 577 -3.07 -27.53 17.56
CA ASN A 577 -2.73 -28.89 17.15
C ASN A 577 -3.14 -29.96 18.18
N LYS A 578 -3.33 -29.57 19.43
CA LYS A 578 -3.74 -30.47 20.53
C LYS A 578 -5.22 -30.36 20.88
N LEU A 579 -5.95 -29.44 20.23
CA LEU A 579 -7.37 -29.25 20.42
C LEU A 579 -8.16 -30.44 19.84
N ASN A 580 -8.55 -31.37 20.70
CA ASN A 580 -9.32 -32.58 20.33
C ASN A 580 -10.82 -32.45 20.65
N LYS A 581 -11.19 -31.62 21.62
CA LYS A 581 -12.57 -31.34 22.03
C LYS A 581 -12.72 -29.86 22.35
N PHE A 582 -13.70 -29.22 21.72
CA PHE A 582 -14.01 -27.81 21.98
C PHE A 582 -14.92 -27.69 23.21
N SER A 583 -14.32 -27.59 24.39
CA SER A 583 -15.04 -27.45 25.67
C SER A 583 -14.22 -26.64 26.67
N SER A 584 -14.88 -25.99 27.64
CA SER A 584 -14.25 -25.12 28.66
C SER A 584 -12.96 -25.68 29.27
N ASP A 585 -12.94 -26.98 29.56
CA ASP A 585 -11.85 -27.62 30.30
C ASP A 585 -10.71 -28.13 29.41
N ASN A 586 -10.87 -28.08 28.09
CA ASN A 586 -9.92 -28.66 27.12
C ASN A 586 -9.33 -27.64 26.15
N ILE A 587 -9.73 -26.36 26.23
CA ILE A 587 -9.26 -25.35 25.27
C ILE A 587 -7.77 -25.09 25.44
N PHE A 588 -7.33 -24.86 26.68
CA PHE A 588 -5.93 -24.63 26.99
C PHE A 588 -5.52 -25.46 28.21
N SER A 589 -4.21 -25.61 28.40
CA SER A 589 -3.63 -26.26 29.58
C SER A 589 -3.05 -25.22 30.52
N LYS A 590 -3.33 -25.34 31.83
CA LYS A 590 -2.69 -24.51 32.85
C LYS A 590 -1.20 -24.88 32.98
N ILE A 591 -0.33 -23.87 33.03
CA ILE A 591 1.11 -24.05 33.22
C ILE A 591 1.41 -24.05 34.72
N GLU A 592 1.56 -25.26 35.28
CA GLU A 592 1.77 -25.43 36.71
C GLU A 592 3.10 -24.82 37.20
N GLY A 593 3.00 -23.98 38.24
CA GLY A 593 4.14 -23.30 38.86
C GLY A 593 4.72 -22.12 38.06
N ALA A 594 4.01 -21.62 37.04
CA ALA A 594 4.36 -20.39 36.36
C ALA A 594 4.16 -19.16 37.26
N ASP A 595 5.12 -18.24 37.24
CA ASP A 595 5.03 -16.99 37.97
C ASP A 595 4.28 -15.92 37.16
N ILE A 596 2.99 -15.76 37.46
CA ILE A 596 2.06 -14.89 36.73
C ILE A 596 2.59 -13.45 36.60
N HIS A 597 3.19 -12.90 37.65
CA HIS A 597 3.62 -11.50 37.68
C HIS A 597 4.85 -11.19 36.82
N SER A 598 5.69 -12.19 36.55
CA SER A 598 6.92 -12.04 35.75
C SER A 598 6.87 -12.80 34.43
N PHE A 599 5.75 -13.45 34.11
CA PHE A 599 5.57 -14.20 32.88
C PHE A 599 5.57 -13.27 31.66
N ILE A 600 6.37 -13.64 30.67
CA ILE A 600 6.55 -12.92 29.41
C ILE A 600 6.58 -13.97 28.29
N GLN A 601 5.65 -13.86 27.35
CA GLN A 601 5.73 -14.58 26.08
C GLN A 601 6.91 -14.04 25.26
N LEU A 602 7.63 -14.95 24.61
CA LEU A 602 8.67 -14.65 23.63
C LEU A 602 8.19 -15.20 22.26
N MET A 603 9.03 -15.09 21.24
CA MET A 603 8.72 -15.59 19.89
C MET A 603 8.84 -17.11 19.77
N PHE A 604 8.27 -17.68 18.71
CA PHE A 604 8.44 -19.08 18.31
C PHE A 604 8.03 -20.11 19.39
N GLY A 605 6.96 -19.82 20.13
CA GLY A 605 6.43 -20.71 21.18
C GLY A 605 7.22 -20.70 22.50
N TYR A 606 8.28 -19.88 22.60
CA TYR A 606 9.03 -19.71 23.84
C TYR A 606 8.36 -18.70 24.77
N ALA A 607 8.53 -18.88 26.07
CA ALA A 607 8.15 -17.89 27.09
C ALA A 607 9.10 -18.00 28.27
N LYS A 608 9.07 -17.04 29.20
CA LYS A 608 9.81 -17.15 30.46
C LYS A 608 9.13 -16.40 31.58
N ASP A 609 9.43 -16.79 32.80
CA ASP A 609 9.16 -16.00 34.00
C ASP A 609 10.47 -15.78 34.79
N ARG A 610 10.40 -15.22 36.00
CA ARG A 610 11.60 -14.97 36.83
C ARG A 610 12.37 -16.23 37.22
N ASN A 611 11.74 -17.40 37.17
CA ASN A 611 12.25 -18.68 37.66
C ASN A 611 12.52 -19.71 36.55
N LYS A 612 11.80 -19.64 35.42
CA LYS A 612 11.75 -20.70 34.41
C LYS A 612 11.69 -20.16 32.99
N VAL A 613 12.15 -20.97 32.04
CA VAL A 613 11.92 -20.79 30.60
C VAL A 613 10.96 -21.89 30.15
N TYR A 614 10.04 -21.56 29.25
CA TYR A 614 9.04 -22.45 28.70
C TYR A 614 9.18 -22.53 27.18
N PHE A 615 8.84 -23.69 26.63
CA PHE A 615 8.66 -23.92 25.21
C PHE A 615 7.38 -24.72 25.01
N GLU A 616 6.44 -24.18 24.24
CA GLU A 616 5.12 -24.75 23.96
C GLU A 616 4.38 -25.23 25.24
N GLY A 617 4.33 -24.36 26.25
CA GLY A 617 3.65 -24.63 27.53
C GLY A 617 4.40 -25.55 28.48
N LYS A 618 5.60 -26.03 28.14
CA LYS A 618 6.40 -26.94 28.98
C LYS A 618 7.68 -26.27 29.46
N GLU A 619 8.08 -26.56 30.69
CA GLU A 619 9.35 -26.09 31.24
C GLU A 619 10.55 -26.63 30.45
N LEU A 620 11.39 -25.71 29.95
CA LEU A 620 12.62 -25.99 29.26
C LEU A 620 13.75 -26.21 30.27
N LYS A 621 13.87 -27.46 30.75
CA LYS A 621 14.80 -27.80 31.83
C LYS A 621 16.26 -27.47 31.50
N GLY A 622 16.94 -26.92 32.51
CA GLY A 622 18.36 -26.54 32.43
C GLY A 622 18.63 -25.25 31.65
N ALA A 623 17.59 -24.47 31.36
CA ALA A 623 17.76 -23.15 30.77
C ALA A 623 18.17 -22.09 31.79
N ASP A 624 19.16 -21.27 31.42
CA ASP A 624 19.54 -20.12 32.23
C ASP A 624 18.61 -18.93 31.92
N VAL A 625 17.59 -18.77 32.76
CA VAL A 625 16.52 -17.77 32.64
C VAL A 625 17.05 -16.34 32.40
N LYS A 626 18.14 -15.98 33.09
CA LYS A 626 18.72 -14.63 33.04
C LYS A 626 19.37 -14.32 31.69
N SER A 627 20.05 -15.29 31.07
CA SER A 627 20.74 -15.10 29.80
C SER A 627 19.97 -15.61 28.58
N PHE A 628 18.81 -16.24 28.78
CA PHE A 628 17.96 -16.74 27.70
C PHE A 628 17.46 -15.61 26.80
N LYS A 629 17.71 -15.74 25.50
CA LYS A 629 17.30 -14.76 24.47
C LYS A 629 17.08 -15.41 23.10
N ILE A 630 16.26 -14.74 22.30
CA ILE A 630 16.03 -15.02 20.88
C ILE A 630 16.69 -13.88 20.09
N ILE A 631 17.52 -14.22 19.11
CA ILE A 631 18.22 -13.26 18.24
C ILE A 631 17.74 -13.51 16.82
N ILE A 632 17.30 -12.47 16.12
CA ILE A 632 16.90 -12.52 14.71
C ILE A 632 17.84 -11.63 13.91
N SER A 633 18.48 -12.17 12.87
CA SER A 633 19.41 -11.43 12.00
C SER A 633 19.40 -12.02 10.60
N ASN A 634 19.15 -11.20 9.56
CA ASN A 634 19.14 -11.61 8.15
C ASN A 634 18.23 -12.82 7.86
N GLY A 635 17.04 -12.86 8.47
CA GLY A 635 16.11 -13.98 8.34
C GLY A 635 16.53 -15.25 9.08
N LYS A 636 17.66 -15.24 9.80
CA LYS A 636 18.09 -16.34 10.67
C LYS A 636 17.64 -16.11 12.10
N VAL A 637 17.24 -17.19 12.77
CA VAL A 637 16.78 -17.19 14.16
C VAL A 637 17.72 -18.03 15.01
N LEU A 638 18.26 -17.43 16.07
CA LEU A 638 19.10 -18.10 17.07
C LEU A 638 18.48 -17.99 18.46
N VAL A 639 18.08 -19.13 19.01
CA VAL A 639 17.56 -19.26 20.38
C VAL A 639 18.65 -19.84 21.26
N LYS A 640 19.14 -19.07 22.24
CA LYS A 640 20.25 -19.50 23.10
C LYS A 640 20.19 -18.91 24.51
N ASP A 641 20.95 -19.52 25.40
CA ASP A 641 21.39 -18.90 26.64
C ASP A 641 22.93 -18.90 26.72
N LYS A 642 23.49 -18.57 27.89
CA LYS A 642 24.96 -18.56 28.09
C LYS A 642 25.60 -19.95 28.03
N ASN A 643 24.83 -21.01 28.26
CA ASN A 643 25.31 -22.39 28.38
C ASN A 643 25.10 -23.21 27.10
N LYS A 644 24.03 -22.96 26.34
CA LYS A 644 23.66 -23.75 25.16
C LYS A 644 22.82 -22.99 24.13
N ILE A 645 22.87 -23.50 22.90
CA ILE A 645 21.98 -23.13 21.80
C ILE A 645 20.85 -24.15 21.75
N TYR A 646 19.61 -23.68 21.66
CA TYR A 646 18.39 -24.50 21.63
C TYR A 646 17.87 -24.72 20.22
N LYS A 647 17.96 -23.68 19.38
CA LYS A 647 17.46 -23.69 18.01
C LYS A 647 18.22 -22.68 17.17
N GLU A 648 18.55 -23.07 15.94
CA GLU A 648 19.20 -22.23 14.93
C GLU A 648 18.59 -22.61 13.57
N PHE A 649 18.08 -21.63 12.81
CA PHE A 649 17.63 -21.81 11.42
C PHE A 649 17.85 -20.54 10.61
#